data_AF-A0A2B4ST33-F1
#
_entry.id   AF-A0A2B4ST33-F1
#
_cell.length_a   1.000
_cell.length_b   1.000
_cell.length_c   1.000
_cell.angle_alpha   90.00
_cell.angle_beta   90.00
_cell.angle_gamma   90.00
#
_symmetry.space_group_name_H-M   'P 1'
#
loop_
_entity.id
_entity.type
_entity.pdbx_description
1 polymer ?
#
loop_
_entity_poly.entity_id
_entity_poly.type
_entity_poly.pdbx_seq_one_letter_code
_entity_poly.pdbx_strand_id
1 'polypeptide(L)'
;MSFSSRIVLALVAIVSHKASSNDLEQLHPFLFFNENDIPNLHERARTTHAEISQRIYLASQEIKHRPEYYLPPKEWKIFSSAWNEEYGNHLTALAFHCVLNPQDINATELAILFMERLSNLPNWRVAASFHDDVPVAHSLTGMATAYDFLYTRLNDAQRARFLGNITAVTKELYERSFKLWWGSTYLQNHVATNYMAIFNGALIVARHKFLEGEKWLSRAHLMLSRNLELFNFIVDGSNNEGVAYGTYTTRSLTQYVFLALRHFRVDVTQSPWLKEHASFLYHTVLPGFKETVGYGDSNRNWFYGPESQLVFLDNYVLRNGLGNWLARQIRERKVQIAKVKVYNQAASQQRSMLHTEFLLYNPDIQERALPNPSLPRLHVFSDWGVVTYGGGLDISPGDNLASPWGKKRTFLSFKCGVLHGRAINSLVRTKRVRSWLPQGWRGFNPGHEQPDQGSFVFAPNGVPFITETYYAYKYTFLNNALVFGPSQKSSCYEPFEGQIGECNKWINFRTMEAWRAEGDVISASSEDDMVFMSGEMSGWYRQELGLLSVYRSLIMLNPSSLLVVDHIERKIGSQASVMSAFFHNVDHPFIVNANMSTTPHAIVSIEGLLNRVYWSNLGTDQKSFANSTSYSSSFHSFRTHYLNITTPLNVRYTRTAYLFLGPGHKVDQLPQIVTGHDHGVKLSVTVNGVGYNVSIATKHNEPYSRYKFLDFGGYCKVEIGKKTLRFGLDVMSFGEEKDLILSPNEGCDFKIPTMLRNSRAGRVLSESVETPPFVLFTSLPLAGSEILRHLFKNSSNFFYVEVGRGASKFLDPCSTFHRFHLSSEALRDRKWFRGLAKDPKRVLPKLPKKLHKALPAVRLSDPAWGLKFSWLSKIVKERMRAIVVVRDPRGWVNAWLREIRVDAKLRTSVRTAFDTIKALRCAETNMSNFAPEFLEMQQVLKEHNDKNEKETLVHFLAYLWLAQTQAVLHANAHLQMGGIRFVQIEDLILKPRKTAEELSRFVGVPFSPAAEHRLLTVVKTEEFGLGSSRELIGSRMVKAWEQELSASDISRIEEICSEVMKILRYDLPD
;
A
#
# COMPACT_ATOMS: atom_id res chain seq x y z
N MET A 1 -22.40 14.35 14.87
CA MET A 1 -21.75 15.14 15.95
C MET A 1 -20.29 15.31 15.61
N SER A 2 -19.70 16.50 15.77
CA SER A 2 -18.28 16.69 15.44
C SER A 2 -17.39 15.93 16.44
N PHE A 3 -16.21 15.50 15.98
CA PHE A 3 -15.21 14.81 16.81
C PHE A 3 -14.85 15.61 18.08
N SER A 4 -14.87 16.94 17.98
CA SER A 4 -14.64 17.86 19.10
C SER A 4 -15.72 17.80 20.19
N SER A 5 -16.98 17.51 19.86
CA SER A 5 -18.06 17.41 20.85
C SER A 5 -17.96 16.15 21.71
N ARG A 6 -17.41 15.06 21.16
CA ARG A 6 -17.15 13.82 21.92
C ARG A 6 -15.97 13.96 22.89
N ILE A 7 -14.96 14.75 22.54
CA ILE A 7 -13.81 15.07 23.40
C ILE A 7 -14.25 15.81 24.66
N VAL A 8 -15.13 16.81 24.52
CA VAL A 8 -15.67 17.55 25.68
C VAL A 8 -16.50 16.64 26.59
N LEU A 9 -17.35 15.79 26.02
CA LEU A 9 -18.17 14.82 26.79
C LEU A 9 -17.33 13.73 27.48
N ALA A 10 -16.26 13.24 26.85
CA ALA A 10 -15.35 12.24 27.44
C ALA A 10 -14.46 12.85 28.54
N LEU A 11 -13.95 14.07 28.35
CA LEU A 11 -13.23 14.82 29.39
C LEU A 11 -14.15 15.11 30.59
N VAL A 12 -15.39 15.50 30.34
CA VAL A 12 -16.40 15.67 31.40
C VAL A 12 -16.67 14.34 32.12
N ALA A 13 -16.71 13.19 31.44
CA ALA A 13 -16.95 11.89 32.08
C ALA A 13 -15.80 11.42 33.00
N ILE A 14 -14.53 11.70 32.65
CA ILE A 14 -13.37 11.44 33.53
C ILE A 14 -13.50 12.24 34.84
N VAL A 15 -14.08 13.44 34.77
CA VAL A 15 -14.28 14.35 35.91
C VAL A 15 -15.61 14.09 36.63
N SER A 16 -16.62 13.54 35.95
CA SER A 16 -18.00 13.40 36.46
C SER A 16 -18.29 12.10 37.20
N HIS A 17 -17.32 11.20 37.38
CA HIS A 17 -17.42 10.27 38.49
C HIS A 17 -17.36 11.08 39.79
N LYS A 18 -18.54 11.45 40.31
CA LYS A 18 -18.74 11.77 41.73
C LYS A 18 -18.38 10.52 42.51
N ALA A 19 -17.08 10.37 42.72
CA ALA A 19 -16.47 9.30 43.44
C ALA A 19 -16.68 9.59 44.93
N SER A 20 -17.22 8.61 45.66
CA SER A 20 -17.38 8.66 47.11
C SER A 20 -16.01 8.79 47.77
N SER A 21 -15.93 9.13 49.07
CA SER A 21 -14.65 9.23 49.79
C SER A 21 -13.80 7.95 49.73
N ASN A 22 -14.39 6.79 49.41
CA ASN A 22 -13.69 5.52 49.21
C ASN A 22 -13.04 5.36 47.81
N ASP A 23 -13.43 6.15 46.80
CA ASP A 23 -12.86 6.06 45.45
C ASP A 23 -11.50 6.78 45.30
N LEU A 24 -11.08 7.51 46.34
CA LEU A 24 -9.74 8.10 46.45
C LEU A 24 -8.65 7.04 46.71
N GLU A 25 -9.01 5.82 47.14
CA GLU A 25 -8.06 4.74 47.39
C GLU A 25 -7.63 3.99 46.11
N GLN A 26 -8.45 3.97 45.03
CA GLN A 26 -8.10 3.33 43.74
C GLN A 26 -7.57 4.32 42.70
N LEU A 27 -6.48 5.02 43.02
CA LEU A 27 -5.85 5.97 42.09
C LEU A 27 -5.00 5.28 41.01
N HIS A 28 -4.31 4.18 41.34
CA HIS A 28 -3.31 3.52 40.51
C HIS A 28 -3.21 2.02 40.82
N PRO A 29 -2.74 1.18 39.86
CA PRO A 29 -2.47 1.53 38.47
C PRO A 29 -3.79 1.80 37.73
N PHE A 30 -3.75 2.65 36.70
CA PHE A 30 -4.91 2.89 35.85
C PHE A 30 -4.55 3.07 34.37
N LEU A 31 -3.27 3.35 34.06
CA LEU A 31 -2.83 3.74 32.72
C LEU A 31 -3.14 2.63 31.72
N PHE A 32 -2.64 1.42 31.95
CA PHE A 32 -2.88 0.27 31.06
C PHE A 32 -3.88 -0.75 31.62
N PHE A 33 -3.90 -0.93 32.93
CA PHE A 33 -4.74 -1.86 33.67
C PHE A 33 -5.07 -1.26 35.04
N ASN A 34 -6.05 -1.83 35.74
CA ASN A 34 -6.44 -1.43 37.10
C ASN A 34 -5.89 -2.41 38.13
N GLU A 35 -5.93 -2.04 39.42
CA GLU A 35 -5.52 -2.92 40.53
C GLU A 35 -6.23 -4.29 40.49
N ASN A 36 -7.53 -4.30 40.19
CA ASN A 36 -8.34 -5.52 40.07
C ASN A 36 -7.88 -6.46 38.94
N ASP A 37 -7.12 -5.99 37.97
CA ASP A 37 -6.61 -6.80 36.87
C ASP A 37 -5.35 -7.59 37.27
N ILE A 38 -4.63 -7.17 38.33
CA ILE A 38 -3.32 -7.73 38.72
C ILE A 38 -3.36 -9.24 38.97
N PRO A 39 -4.34 -9.81 39.72
CA PRO A 39 -4.40 -11.26 39.91
C PRO A 39 -4.52 -12.03 38.59
N ASN A 40 -5.25 -11.48 37.61
CA ASN A 40 -5.36 -12.08 36.28
C ASN A 40 -4.04 -11.97 35.50
N LEU A 41 -3.31 -10.86 35.63
CA LEU A 41 -1.97 -10.71 35.04
C LEU A 41 -0.99 -11.74 35.61
N HIS A 42 -1.03 -12.02 36.92
CA HIS A 42 -0.21 -13.06 37.55
C HIS A 42 -0.53 -14.45 37.00
N GLU A 43 -1.81 -14.76 36.83
CA GLU A 43 -2.23 -16.04 36.28
C GLU A 43 -1.80 -16.19 34.82
N ARG A 44 -2.00 -15.17 33.99
CA ARG A 44 -1.51 -15.12 32.61
C ARG A 44 -0.01 -15.31 32.54
N ALA A 45 0.75 -14.67 33.42
CA ALA A 45 2.20 -14.77 33.47
C ALA A 45 2.72 -16.19 33.74
N ARG A 46 1.92 -17.04 34.41
CA ARG A 46 2.24 -18.45 34.66
C ARG A 46 1.71 -19.40 33.58
N THR A 47 0.72 -18.95 32.81
CA THR A 47 0.00 -19.76 31.83
C THR A 47 0.21 -19.23 30.41
N THR A 48 -0.75 -18.50 29.88
CA THR A 48 -0.86 -18.11 28.47
C THR A 48 0.21 -17.12 28.00
N HIS A 49 0.86 -16.40 28.93
CA HIS A 49 1.87 -15.39 28.64
C HIS A 49 3.27 -15.78 29.16
N ALA A 50 3.48 -17.05 29.52
CA ALA A 50 4.69 -17.52 30.18
C ALA A 50 5.99 -17.16 29.43
N GLU A 51 6.01 -17.26 28.10
CA GLU A 51 7.19 -16.88 27.30
C GLU A 51 7.52 -15.38 27.37
N ILE A 52 6.50 -14.52 27.32
CA ILE A 52 6.67 -13.07 27.41
C ILE A 52 7.10 -12.69 28.83
N SER A 53 6.47 -13.31 29.83
CA SER A 53 6.82 -13.18 31.26
C SER A 53 8.29 -13.55 31.50
N GLN A 54 8.76 -14.66 30.91
CA GLN A 54 10.15 -15.09 31.05
C GLN A 54 11.14 -14.06 30.47
N ARG A 55 10.80 -13.39 29.36
CA ARG A 55 11.65 -12.32 28.80
C ARG A 55 11.71 -11.09 29.71
N ILE A 56 10.58 -10.73 30.33
CA ILE A 56 10.52 -9.66 31.34
C ILE A 56 11.37 -10.02 32.56
N TYR A 57 11.28 -11.26 33.03
CA TYR A 57 12.11 -11.78 34.11
C TYR A 57 13.60 -11.73 33.77
N LEU A 58 14.02 -12.22 32.60
CA LEU A 58 15.43 -12.18 32.19
C LEU A 58 15.96 -10.75 32.10
N ALA A 59 15.16 -9.81 31.60
CA ALA A 59 15.50 -8.40 31.57
C ALA A 59 15.72 -7.83 32.98
N SER A 60 14.85 -8.17 33.95
CA SER A 60 15.01 -7.72 35.34
C SER A 60 16.22 -8.35 36.02
N GLN A 61 16.52 -9.62 35.74
CA GLN A 61 17.73 -10.27 36.25
C GLN A 61 18.99 -9.56 35.72
N GLU A 62 19.07 -9.28 34.42
CA GLU A 62 20.24 -8.60 33.85
C GLU A 62 20.49 -7.24 34.51
N ILE A 63 19.42 -6.47 34.75
CA ILE A 63 19.48 -5.18 35.45
C ILE A 63 19.96 -5.35 36.90
N LYS A 64 19.41 -6.33 37.64
CA LYS A 64 19.81 -6.62 39.02
C LYS A 64 21.25 -7.13 39.15
N HIS A 65 21.77 -7.86 38.17
CA HIS A 65 23.15 -8.36 38.21
C HIS A 65 24.18 -7.25 37.94
N ARG A 66 23.79 -6.15 37.27
CA ARG A 66 24.70 -5.03 36.93
C ARG A 66 24.01 -3.67 37.15
N PRO A 67 23.57 -3.35 38.37
CA PRO A 67 22.70 -2.20 38.62
C PRO A 67 23.35 -0.88 38.19
N GLU A 68 24.64 -0.65 38.46
CA GLU A 68 25.31 0.60 38.09
C GLU A 68 25.49 0.80 36.58
N TYR A 69 25.42 -0.27 35.78
CA TYR A 69 25.47 -0.14 34.32
C TYR A 69 24.12 0.33 33.73
N TYR A 70 23.00 -0.12 34.32
CA TYR A 70 21.65 0.19 33.81
C TYR A 70 21.02 1.41 34.49
N LEU A 71 21.41 1.71 35.72
CA LEU A 71 20.89 2.87 36.45
C LEU A 71 21.36 4.18 35.78
N PRO A 72 20.53 5.24 35.76
CA PRO A 72 20.96 6.55 35.32
C PRO A 72 22.19 7.01 36.12
N PRO A 73 23.20 7.62 35.50
CA PRO A 73 24.29 8.24 36.22
C PRO A 73 23.77 9.31 37.18
N LYS A 74 24.40 9.44 38.36
CA LYS A 74 24.06 10.48 39.33
C LYS A 74 24.40 11.88 38.80
N GLU A 75 25.47 11.98 38.02
CA GLU A 75 25.93 13.23 37.43
C GLU A 75 25.29 13.47 36.07
N TRP A 76 24.65 14.63 35.92
CA TRP A 76 24.01 15.01 34.66
C TRP A 76 24.98 15.04 33.48
N LYS A 77 26.22 15.47 33.70
CA LYS A 77 27.25 15.53 32.65
C LYS A 77 27.50 14.16 32.02
N ILE A 78 27.44 13.09 32.81
CA ILE A 78 27.60 11.71 32.33
C ILE A 78 26.29 11.26 31.65
N PHE A 79 25.15 11.44 32.32
CA PHE A 79 23.83 11.08 31.79
C PHE A 79 23.53 11.71 30.41
N SER A 80 23.94 12.96 30.22
CA SER A 80 23.68 13.76 29.01
C SER A 80 24.75 13.63 27.92
N SER A 81 25.82 12.87 28.18
CA SER A 81 26.98 12.78 27.27
C SER A 81 26.70 12.01 25.98
N ALA A 82 25.70 11.12 26.00
CA ALA A 82 25.31 10.29 24.87
C ALA A 82 23.78 10.18 24.77
N TRP A 83 23.27 9.61 23.66
CA TRP A 83 21.85 9.36 23.49
C TRP A 83 21.33 8.42 24.58
N ASN A 84 20.39 8.88 25.40
CA ASN A 84 20.07 8.30 26.70
C ASN A 84 18.63 7.74 26.79
N GLU A 85 18.05 7.33 25.66
CA GLU A 85 16.71 6.72 25.59
C GLU A 85 16.57 5.42 26.41
N GLU A 86 17.70 4.74 26.65
CA GLU A 86 17.77 3.45 27.32
C GLU A 86 17.19 3.49 28.74
N TYR A 87 17.39 4.59 29.47
CA TYR A 87 16.98 4.67 30.87
C TYR A 87 15.46 4.60 31.03
N GLY A 88 14.73 5.37 30.21
CA GLY A 88 13.27 5.27 30.20
C GLY A 88 12.77 3.90 29.72
N ASN A 89 13.46 3.32 28.72
CA ASN A 89 13.10 2.03 28.14
C ASN A 89 13.27 0.87 29.13
N HIS A 90 14.40 0.80 29.84
CA HIS A 90 14.67 -0.25 30.83
C HIS A 90 13.76 -0.13 32.05
N LEU A 91 13.46 1.10 32.48
CA LEU A 91 12.57 1.36 33.62
C LEU A 91 11.16 0.76 33.39
N THR A 92 10.61 0.83 32.18
CA THR A 92 9.28 0.22 31.91
C THR A 92 9.26 -1.30 32.11
N ALA A 93 10.31 -2.00 31.66
CA ALA A 93 10.41 -3.45 31.80
C ALA A 93 10.62 -3.85 33.27
N LEU A 94 11.48 -3.12 34.00
CA LEU A 94 11.73 -3.38 35.41
C LEU A 94 10.49 -3.09 36.27
N ALA A 95 9.79 -1.99 36.03
CA ALA A 95 8.55 -1.67 36.74
C ALA A 95 7.46 -2.73 36.50
N PHE A 96 7.31 -3.20 35.27
CA PHE A 96 6.33 -4.25 34.96
C PHE A 96 6.72 -5.61 35.56
N HIS A 97 8.02 -5.94 35.62
CA HIS A 97 8.48 -7.12 36.38
C HIS A 97 8.02 -7.07 37.84
N CYS A 98 8.10 -5.90 38.49
CA CYS A 98 7.67 -5.74 39.88
C CYS A 98 6.14 -5.91 40.04
N VAL A 99 5.35 -5.56 39.03
CA VAL A 99 3.91 -5.85 39.00
C VAL A 99 3.65 -7.36 38.94
N LEU A 100 4.36 -8.08 38.06
CA LEU A 100 4.21 -9.53 37.91
C LEU A 100 4.79 -10.34 39.07
N ASN A 101 5.80 -9.80 39.76
CA ASN A 101 6.55 -10.47 40.82
C ASN A 101 6.65 -9.58 42.07
N PRO A 102 5.52 -9.28 42.75
CA PRO A 102 5.49 -8.35 43.89
C PRO A 102 6.35 -8.80 45.09
N GLN A 103 6.70 -10.07 45.17
CA GLN A 103 7.59 -10.65 46.19
C GLN A 103 9.08 -10.32 45.98
N ASP A 104 9.48 -9.86 44.78
CA ASP A 104 10.86 -9.50 44.47
C ASP A 104 11.15 -8.06 44.94
N ILE A 105 11.31 -7.91 46.26
CA ILE A 105 11.53 -6.61 46.90
C ILE A 105 12.79 -5.93 46.37
N ASN A 106 13.86 -6.68 46.12
CA ASN A 106 15.11 -6.15 45.55
C ASN A 106 14.88 -5.49 44.17
N ALA A 107 14.05 -6.08 43.31
CA ALA A 107 13.69 -5.46 42.04
C ALA A 107 12.89 -4.16 42.24
N THR A 108 11.99 -4.15 43.22
CA THR A 108 11.17 -2.97 43.55
C THR A 108 12.04 -1.82 44.08
N GLU A 109 12.93 -2.10 45.02
CA GLU A 109 13.88 -1.12 45.55
C GLU A 109 14.79 -0.57 44.45
N LEU A 110 15.27 -1.43 43.55
CA LEU A 110 16.07 -1.01 42.40
C LEU A 110 15.28 -0.14 41.42
N ALA A 111 14.02 -0.46 41.16
CA ALA A 111 13.14 0.34 40.30
C ALA A 111 12.88 1.73 40.91
N ILE A 112 12.64 1.80 42.22
CA ILE A 112 12.47 3.05 42.95
C ILE A 112 13.77 3.86 42.88
N LEU A 113 14.93 3.26 43.16
CA LEU A 113 16.24 3.93 43.02
C LEU A 113 16.46 4.47 41.60
N PHE A 114 16.04 3.73 40.58
CA PHE A 114 16.08 4.17 39.18
C PHE A 114 15.28 5.47 38.99
N MET A 115 14.04 5.49 39.48
CA MET A 115 13.18 6.70 39.45
C MET A 115 13.81 7.84 40.25
N GLU A 116 14.42 7.57 41.41
CA GLU A 116 15.11 8.59 42.21
C GLU A 116 16.30 9.20 41.46
N ARG A 117 17.12 8.39 40.79
CA ARG A 117 18.24 8.91 40.00
C ARG A 117 17.75 9.80 38.86
N LEU A 118 16.72 9.38 38.11
CA LEU A 118 16.11 10.25 37.10
C LEU A 118 15.54 11.53 37.73
N SER A 119 14.90 11.43 38.89
CA SER A 119 14.24 12.55 39.55
C SER A 119 15.22 13.60 40.07
N ASN A 120 16.43 13.20 40.41
CA ASN A 120 17.47 14.07 40.96
C ASN A 120 18.31 14.78 39.87
N LEU A 121 18.14 14.39 38.60
CA LEU A 121 18.80 15.07 37.48
C LEU A 121 18.13 16.42 37.19
N PRO A 122 18.89 17.45 36.79
CA PRO A 122 18.33 18.77 36.49
C PRO A 122 17.42 18.77 35.25
N ASN A 123 17.69 17.89 34.28
CA ASN A 123 16.83 17.61 33.13
C ASN A 123 17.23 16.28 32.47
N TRP A 124 16.40 15.77 31.57
CA TRP A 124 16.63 14.49 30.87
C TRP A 124 17.17 14.65 29.43
N ARG A 125 17.85 15.77 29.14
CA ARG A 125 18.31 16.09 27.78
C ARG A 125 19.68 15.51 27.49
N VAL A 126 19.95 15.32 26.21
CA VAL A 126 21.29 15.03 25.69
C VAL A 126 21.97 16.35 25.39
N ALA A 127 23.18 16.57 25.95
CA ALA A 127 23.87 17.85 25.88
C ALA A 127 24.18 18.26 24.43
N ALA A 128 24.60 17.32 23.59
CA ALA A 128 24.91 17.54 22.18
C ALA A 128 23.68 17.77 21.29
N SER A 129 22.45 17.62 21.81
CA SER A 129 21.20 17.72 21.02
C SER A 129 20.06 18.31 21.86
N PHE A 130 20.30 19.45 22.49
CA PHE A 130 19.38 20.07 23.45
C PHE A 130 17.99 20.49 22.88
N HIS A 131 17.91 20.64 21.56
CA HIS A 131 16.66 20.93 20.83
C HIS A 131 15.90 19.67 20.41
N ASP A 132 16.47 18.48 20.65
CA ASP A 132 15.79 17.21 20.46
C ASP A 132 15.11 16.77 21.77
N ASP A 133 13.81 16.53 21.68
CA ASP A 133 12.97 16.17 22.83
C ASP A 133 12.73 14.66 22.94
N VAL A 134 13.16 13.85 21.95
CA VAL A 134 12.95 12.40 21.98
C VAL A 134 13.58 11.74 23.22
N PRO A 135 14.81 12.08 23.66
CA PRO A 135 15.38 11.45 24.85
C PRO A 135 14.58 11.78 26.13
N VAL A 136 14.03 13.00 26.19
CA VAL A 136 13.14 13.44 27.28
C VAL A 136 11.82 12.66 27.23
N ALA A 137 11.26 12.47 26.03
CA ALA A 137 10.03 11.71 25.82
C ALA A 137 10.16 10.24 26.26
N HIS A 138 11.31 9.61 26.01
CA HIS A 138 11.62 8.27 26.51
C HIS A 138 11.66 8.22 28.04
N SER A 139 12.39 9.15 28.66
CA SER A 139 12.51 9.23 30.12
C SER A 139 11.14 9.52 30.78
N LEU A 140 10.34 10.43 30.21
CA LEU A 140 8.99 10.73 30.70
C LEU A 140 8.05 9.54 30.57
N THR A 141 8.09 8.83 29.43
CA THR A 141 7.27 7.63 29.23
C THR A 141 7.62 6.56 30.26
N GLY A 142 8.92 6.31 30.49
CA GLY A 142 9.38 5.37 31.51
C GLY A 142 8.97 5.78 32.92
N MET A 143 9.21 7.04 33.30
CA MET A 143 8.87 7.58 34.62
C MET A 143 7.36 7.54 34.89
N ALA A 144 6.53 7.98 33.95
CA ALA A 144 5.08 7.99 34.11
C ALA A 144 4.50 6.57 34.22
N THR A 145 5.01 5.62 33.42
CA THR A 145 4.60 4.21 33.47
C THR A 145 5.02 3.55 34.79
N ALA A 146 6.25 3.75 35.23
CA ALA A 146 6.74 3.20 36.49
C ALA A 146 6.04 3.81 37.71
N TYR A 147 5.75 5.12 37.67
CA TYR A 147 4.96 5.79 38.70
C TYR A 147 3.57 5.17 38.84
N ASP A 148 2.88 4.90 37.72
CA ASP A 148 1.58 4.23 37.73
C ASP A 148 1.66 2.81 38.29
N PHE A 149 2.63 2.01 37.81
CA PHE A 149 2.77 0.60 38.18
C PHE A 149 3.20 0.40 39.64
N LEU A 150 4.02 1.30 40.18
CA LEU A 150 4.64 1.17 41.50
C LEU A 150 4.00 2.08 42.55
N TYR A 151 2.95 2.82 42.22
CA TYR A 151 2.36 3.86 43.09
C TYR A 151 2.11 3.40 44.53
N THR A 152 1.55 2.20 44.71
CA THR A 152 1.23 1.62 46.03
C THR A 152 2.48 1.21 46.82
N ARG A 153 3.64 1.10 46.18
CA ARG A 153 4.95 0.81 46.79
C ARG A 153 5.76 2.06 47.13
N LEU A 154 5.35 3.23 46.64
CA LEU A 154 6.00 4.51 46.92
C LEU A 154 5.51 5.10 48.24
N ASN A 155 6.41 5.75 48.99
CA ASN A 155 6.01 6.60 50.11
C ASN A 155 5.49 7.97 49.63
N ASP A 156 4.85 8.73 50.51
CA ASP A 156 4.19 9.99 50.13
C ASP A 156 5.18 11.05 49.62
N ALA A 157 6.41 11.09 50.15
CA ALA A 157 7.45 11.99 49.67
C ALA A 157 7.88 11.63 48.24
N GLN A 158 8.05 10.33 47.95
CA GLN A 158 8.36 9.82 46.61
C GLN A 158 7.20 10.10 45.63
N ARG A 159 5.96 9.85 46.04
CA ARG A 159 4.76 10.15 45.22
C ARG A 159 4.70 11.63 44.85
N ALA A 160 4.80 12.52 45.84
CA ALA A 160 4.75 13.97 45.60
C ALA A 160 5.91 14.44 44.70
N ARG A 161 7.13 13.97 44.96
CA ARG A 161 8.32 14.34 44.17
C ARG A 161 8.23 13.86 42.73
N PHE A 162 7.94 12.58 42.50
CA PHE A 162 7.87 12.02 41.15
C PHE A 162 6.70 12.60 40.35
N LEU A 163 5.55 12.84 40.97
CA LEU A 163 4.44 13.54 40.35
C LEU A 163 4.83 14.98 39.95
N GLY A 164 5.54 15.70 40.82
CA GLY A 164 6.08 17.02 40.52
C GLY A 164 6.99 17.00 39.28
N ASN A 165 7.87 16.01 39.18
CA ASN A 165 8.75 15.84 38.02
C ASN A 165 7.98 15.49 36.74
N ILE A 166 7.03 14.56 36.79
CA ILE A 166 6.17 14.21 35.64
C ILE A 166 5.42 15.45 35.16
N THR A 167 4.85 16.22 36.10
CA THR A 167 4.11 17.46 35.81
C THR A 167 4.99 18.49 35.12
N ALA A 168 6.18 18.76 35.67
CA ALA A 168 7.11 19.76 35.14
C ALA A 168 7.60 19.41 33.73
N VAL A 169 8.00 18.15 33.50
CA VAL A 169 8.50 17.70 32.20
C VAL A 169 7.37 17.65 31.16
N THR A 170 6.17 17.21 31.55
CA THR A 170 5.00 17.22 30.65
C THR A 170 4.65 18.64 30.21
N LYS A 171 4.64 19.60 31.15
CA LYS A 171 4.44 21.02 30.86
C LYS A 171 5.49 21.54 29.87
N GLU A 172 6.76 21.23 30.11
CA GLU A 172 7.86 21.68 29.26
C GLU A 172 7.69 21.17 27.82
N LEU A 173 7.46 19.86 27.63
CA LEU A 173 7.24 19.28 26.31
C LEU A 173 5.99 19.87 25.63
N TYR A 174 4.90 20.06 26.38
CA TYR A 174 3.70 20.73 25.88
C TYR A 174 4.00 22.14 25.36
N GLU A 175 4.72 22.97 26.13
CA GLU A 175 5.06 24.34 25.72
C GLU A 175 6.02 24.37 24.53
N ARG A 176 6.99 23.46 24.51
CA ARG A 176 7.94 23.31 23.39
C ARG A 176 7.28 22.82 22.12
N SER A 177 6.19 22.06 22.21
CA SER A 177 5.42 21.60 21.06
C SER A 177 4.83 22.74 20.20
N PHE A 178 4.79 23.97 20.70
CA PHE A 178 4.38 25.15 19.93
C PHE A 178 5.55 25.86 19.26
N LYS A 179 6.78 25.60 19.69
CA LYS A 179 8.01 26.32 19.28
C LYS A 179 8.90 25.49 18.37
N LEU A 180 8.90 24.17 18.53
CA LEU A 180 9.80 23.26 17.84
C LEU A 180 9.15 22.58 16.63
N TRP A 181 10.00 22.15 15.70
CA TRP A 181 9.59 21.58 14.41
C TRP A 181 8.73 20.30 14.56
N TRP A 182 9.05 19.45 15.54
CA TRP A 182 8.29 18.21 15.80
C TRP A 182 6.86 18.50 16.26
N GLY A 183 6.57 19.73 16.71
CA GLY A 183 5.25 20.15 17.10
C GLY A 183 4.21 20.19 15.98
N SER A 184 4.65 20.25 14.72
CA SER A 184 3.80 20.49 13.54
C SER A 184 4.19 19.73 12.26
N THR A 185 5.12 18.77 12.35
CA THR A 185 5.59 17.95 11.21
C THR A 185 4.99 16.54 11.25
N TYR A 186 3.75 16.43 10.79
CA TYR A 186 2.98 15.19 10.85
C TYR A 186 3.70 13.99 10.20
N LEU A 187 3.32 12.80 10.67
CA LEU A 187 3.78 11.45 10.29
C LEU A 187 5.19 11.07 10.75
N GLN A 188 6.00 12.05 11.14
CA GLN A 188 7.39 11.85 11.55
C GLN A 188 7.50 11.20 12.95
N ASN A 189 8.47 10.29 13.15
CA ASN A 189 8.61 9.51 14.39
C ASN A 189 8.76 10.34 15.69
N HIS A 190 9.39 11.51 15.67
CA HIS A 190 9.52 12.41 16.83
C HIS A 190 8.15 12.94 17.26
N VAL A 191 7.23 13.19 16.32
CA VAL A 191 5.89 13.70 16.63
C VAL A 191 5.10 12.65 17.40
N ALA A 192 5.07 11.42 16.89
CA ALA A 192 4.40 10.32 17.57
C ALA A 192 5.01 10.09 18.97
N THR A 193 6.34 10.05 19.07
CA THR A 193 7.06 9.77 20.33
C THR A 193 6.85 10.87 21.38
N ASN A 194 7.04 12.14 21.01
CA ASN A 194 6.96 13.25 21.96
C ASN A 194 5.52 13.49 22.42
N TYR A 195 4.53 13.44 21.51
CA TYR A 195 3.14 13.60 21.92
C TYR A 195 2.62 12.39 22.71
N MET A 196 3.12 11.18 22.48
CA MET A 196 2.77 10.02 23.33
C MET A 196 3.31 10.18 24.75
N ALA A 197 4.54 10.71 24.91
CA ALA A 197 5.07 11.02 26.23
C ALA A 197 4.26 12.11 26.95
N ILE A 198 3.87 13.19 26.24
CA ILE A 198 2.95 14.20 26.79
C ILE A 198 1.62 13.55 27.19
N PHE A 199 1.07 12.67 26.35
CA PHE A 199 -0.19 12.00 26.60
C PHE A 199 -0.15 11.15 27.88
N ASN A 200 0.88 10.32 28.06
CA ASN A 200 1.08 9.51 29.25
C ASN A 200 1.23 10.38 30.51
N GLY A 201 2.12 11.39 30.46
CA GLY A 201 2.32 12.31 31.59
C GLY A 201 1.05 13.08 31.94
N ALA A 202 0.32 13.57 30.94
CA ALA A 202 -0.92 14.32 31.13
C ALA A 202 -2.05 13.47 31.72
N LEU A 203 -2.15 12.17 31.38
CA LEU A 203 -3.10 11.25 32.01
C LEU A 203 -2.82 11.12 33.52
N ILE A 204 -1.56 10.94 33.92
CA ILE A 204 -1.17 10.88 35.35
C ILE A 204 -1.55 12.19 36.05
N VAL A 205 -1.17 13.33 35.47
CA VAL A 205 -1.42 14.67 36.06
C VAL A 205 -2.92 14.94 36.21
N ALA A 206 -3.72 14.63 35.19
CA ALA A 206 -5.17 14.80 35.23
C ALA A 206 -5.84 13.88 36.28
N ARG A 207 -5.36 12.63 36.45
CA ARG A 207 -5.86 11.71 37.49
C ARG A 207 -5.67 12.26 38.89
N HIS A 208 -4.59 12.99 39.13
CA HIS A 208 -4.35 13.71 40.38
C HIS A 208 -5.04 15.09 40.48
N LYS A 209 -6.04 15.36 39.64
CA LYS A 209 -6.91 16.54 39.67
C LYS A 209 -6.20 17.89 39.42
N PHE A 210 -5.08 17.86 38.71
CA PHE A 210 -4.46 19.08 38.18
C PHE A 210 -5.11 19.44 36.84
N LEU A 211 -5.86 20.55 36.81
CA LEU A 211 -6.62 21.00 35.64
C LEU A 211 -5.73 21.24 34.41
N GLU A 212 -4.46 21.60 34.61
CA GLU A 212 -3.49 21.78 33.53
C GLU A 212 -3.26 20.50 32.72
N GLY A 213 -3.40 19.32 33.36
CA GLY A 213 -3.26 18.02 32.71
C GLY A 213 -4.26 17.85 31.55
N GLU A 214 -5.50 18.32 31.71
CA GLU A 214 -6.54 18.23 30.69
C GLU A 214 -6.17 19.00 29.41
N LYS A 215 -5.56 20.19 29.58
CA LYS A 215 -5.10 21.03 28.47
C LYS A 215 -4.02 20.32 27.66
N TRP A 216 -3.05 19.70 28.34
CA TRP A 216 -1.95 18.98 27.70
C TRP A 216 -2.44 17.71 27.01
N LEU A 217 -3.36 17.00 27.65
CA LEU A 217 -4.00 15.80 27.14
C LEU A 217 -4.78 16.08 25.86
N SER A 218 -5.58 17.15 25.84
CA SER A 218 -6.34 17.61 24.67
C SER A 218 -5.43 17.92 23.48
N ARG A 219 -4.29 18.60 23.72
CA ARG A 219 -3.30 18.89 22.68
C ARG A 219 -2.64 17.62 22.14
N ALA A 220 -2.19 16.72 23.02
CA ALA A 220 -1.56 15.47 22.60
C ALA A 220 -2.54 14.59 21.80
N HIS A 221 -3.77 14.44 22.30
CA HIS A 221 -4.83 13.73 21.59
C HIS A 221 -5.09 14.31 20.19
N LEU A 222 -5.24 15.64 20.07
CA LEU A 222 -5.46 16.31 18.79
C LEU A 222 -4.35 16.03 17.78
N MET A 223 -3.10 16.03 18.24
CA MET A 223 -1.95 15.86 17.35
C MET A 223 -1.78 14.40 16.93
N LEU A 224 -1.94 13.44 17.86
CA LEU A 224 -1.90 12.01 17.55
C LEU A 224 -3.09 11.58 16.67
N SER A 225 -4.29 12.12 16.91
CA SER A 225 -5.47 11.83 16.07
C SER A 225 -5.29 12.35 14.64
N ARG A 226 -4.71 13.55 14.46
CA ARG A 226 -4.39 14.10 13.13
C ARG A 226 -3.33 13.28 12.39
N ASN A 227 -2.37 12.71 13.11
CA ASN A 227 -1.41 11.78 12.52
C ASN A 227 -2.13 10.55 11.97
N LEU A 228 -2.99 9.90 12.76
CA LEU A 228 -3.80 8.77 12.28
C LEU A 228 -4.72 9.16 11.11
N GLU A 229 -5.31 10.35 11.15
CA GLU A 229 -6.13 10.87 10.05
C GLU A 229 -5.32 10.98 8.74
N LEU A 230 -4.07 11.45 8.82
CA LEU A 230 -3.19 11.52 7.66
C LEU A 230 -2.70 10.14 7.20
N PHE A 231 -2.40 9.23 8.12
CA PHE A 231 -2.07 7.84 7.80
C PHE A 231 -3.21 7.14 7.07
N ASN A 232 -4.48 7.48 7.31
CA ASN A 232 -5.62 6.88 6.59
C ASN A 232 -5.62 7.16 5.07
N PHE A 233 -4.87 8.15 4.59
CA PHE A 233 -4.66 8.34 3.14
C PHE A 233 -3.64 7.36 2.55
N ILE A 234 -2.79 6.75 3.40
CA ILE A 234 -1.79 5.74 3.01
C ILE A 234 -2.47 4.37 2.98
N VAL A 235 -2.91 3.99 1.79
CA VAL A 235 -3.85 2.87 1.57
C VAL A 235 -3.25 1.47 1.58
N ASP A 236 -1.92 1.37 1.69
CA ASP A 236 -1.16 0.11 1.67
C ASP A 236 -0.49 -0.20 3.03
N GLY A 237 -0.82 0.56 4.08
CA GLY A 237 -0.32 0.33 5.44
C GLY A 237 1.15 0.69 5.65
N SER A 238 1.83 1.20 4.62
CA SER A 238 3.26 1.50 4.67
C SER A 238 3.59 2.71 5.56
N ASN A 239 4.89 2.89 5.82
CA ASN A 239 5.43 4.09 6.43
C ASN A 239 6.60 4.58 5.57
N ASN A 240 6.61 5.88 5.23
CA ASN A 240 7.59 6.45 4.32
C ASN A 240 9.03 6.42 4.88
N GLU A 241 9.21 6.43 6.21
CA GLU A 241 10.53 6.39 6.87
C GLU A 241 11.12 4.96 6.89
N GLY A 242 10.44 3.98 6.27
CA GLY A 242 10.88 2.59 6.22
C GLY A 242 10.43 1.75 7.41
N VAL A 243 10.86 0.49 7.43
CA VAL A 243 10.39 -0.49 8.42
C VAL A 243 10.90 -0.16 9.82
N ALA A 244 12.19 0.16 9.97
CA ALA A 244 12.79 0.44 11.26
C ALA A 244 12.17 1.68 11.94
N TYR A 245 12.17 2.84 11.29
CA TYR A 245 11.48 4.03 11.84
C TYR A 245 9.95 3.88 11.87
N GLY A 246 9.36 3.12 10.94
CA GLY A 246 7.95 2.74 11.00
C GLY A 246 7.59 2.04 12.32
N THR A 247 8.46 1.15 12.82
CA THR A 247 8.27 0.53 14.15
C THR A 247 8.44 1.51 15.32
N TYR A 248 9.28 2.53 15.16
CA TYR A 248 9.41 3.62 16.13
C TYR A 248 8.10 4.42 16.22
N THR A 249 7.56 4.84 15.08
CA THR A 249 6.28 5.55 15.00
C THR A 249 5.13 4.72 15.57
N THR A 250 5.05 3.44 15.19
CA THR A 250 3.94 2.56 15.62
C THR A 250 4.04 2.11 17.08
N ARG A 251 5.24 2.10 17.69
CA ARG A 251 5.37 1.94 19.15
C ARG A 251 4.51 2.97 19.91
N SER A 252 4.50 4.21 19.43
CA SER A 252 3.75 5.30 20.05
C SER A 252 2.29 5.31 19.63
N LEU A 253 2.00 5.08 18.34
CA LEU A 253 0.62 5.10 17.85
C LEU A 253 -0.23 3.96 18.39
N THR A 254 0.30 2.74 18.51
CA THR A 254 -0.46 1.60 19.06
C THR A 254 -0.83 1.84 20.53
N GLN A 255 0.08 2.40 21.33
CA GLN A 255 -0.22 2.84 22.70
C GLN A 255 -1.29 3.92 22.72
N TYR A 256 -1.20 4.93 21.86
CA TYR A 256 -2.21 5.98 21.77
C TYR A 256 -3.60 5.41 21.42
N VAL A 257 -3.69 4.51 20.43
CA VAL A 257 -4.96 3.87 20.04
C VAL A 257 -5.57 3.13 21.22
N PHE A 258 -4.76 2.31 21.90
CA PHE A 258 -5.20 1.57 23.08
C PHE A 258 -5.67 2.51 24.21
N LEU A 259 -4.88 3.52 24.56
CA LEU A 259 -5.19 4.42 25.67
C LEU A 259 -6.35 5.38 25.35
N ALA A 260 -6.50 5.81 24.09
CA ALA A 260 -7.64 6.62 23.66
C ALA A 260 -8.95 5.82 23.74
N LEU A 261 -8.92 4.53 23.38
CA LEU A 261 -10.07 3.64 23.56
C LEU A 261 -10.38 3.44 25.06
N ARG A 262 -9.38 3.12 25.87
CA ARG A 262 -9.52 2.86 27.31
C ARG A 262 -10.06 4.08 28.07
N HIS A 263 -9.41 5.23 27.89
CA HIS A 263 -9.67 6.42 28.73
C HIS A 263 -10.75 7.35 28.17
N PHE A 264 -10.93 7.40 26.84
CA PHE A 264 -11.91 8.31 26.22
C PHE A 264 -13.05 7.61 25.48
N ARG A 265 -13.03 6.28 25.38
CA ARG A 265 -13.95 5.51 24.52
C ARG A 265 -13.91 5.99 23.07
N VAL A 266 -12.74 6.47 22.63
CA VAL A 266 -12.50 6.88 21.24
C VAL A 266 -11.89 5.69 20.51
N ASP A 267 -12.73 4.98 19.76
CA ASP A 267 -12.30 3.85 18.94
C ASP A 267 -11.77 4.33 17.58
N VAL A 268 -10.47 4.12 17.36
CA VAL A 268 -9.78 4.38 16.09
C VAL A 268 -9.19 3.09 15.48
N THR A 269 -9.54 1.91 16.03
CA THR A 269 -9.08 0.60 15.54
C THR A 269 -9.56 0.30 14.11
N GLN A 270 -10.64 0.96 13.68
CA GLN A 270 -11.19 0.85 12.34
C GLN A 270 -10.40 1.62 11.25
N SER A 271 -9.27 2.23 11.60
CA SER A 271 -8.36 2.89 10.64
C SER A 271 -8.01 1.96 9.47
N PRO A 272 -8.26 2.38 8.21
CA PRO A 272 -7.85 1.61 7.03
C PRO A 272 -6.34 1.34 6.98
N TRP A 273 -5.53 2.27 7.48
CA TRP A 273 -4.08 2.10 7.55
C TRP A 273 -3.67 1.03 8.57
N LEU A 274 -4.25 1.02 9.78
CA LEU A 274 -3.98 -0.01 10.77
C LEU A 274 -4.30 -1.43 10.25
N LYS A 275 -5.40 -1.58 9.51
CA LYS A 275 -5.81 -2.86 8.89
C LYS A 275 -4.78 -3.39 7.90
N GLU A 276 -4.05 -2.51 7.21
CA GLU A 276 -3.03 -2.88 6.23
C GLU A 276 -1.62 -2.92 6.85
N HIS A 277 -1.40 -2.32 8.02
CA HIS A 277 -0.05 -2.18 8.58
C HIS A 277 0.62 -3.53 8.93
N ALA A 278 -0.15 -4.55 9.30
CA ALA A 278 0.40 -5.90 9.47
C ALA A 278 0.95 -6.48 8.16
N SER A 279 0.32 -6.16 7.02
CA SER A 279 0.79 -6.54 5.68
C SER A 279 2.15 -5.90 5.37
N PHE A 280 2.33 -4.63 5.76
CA PHE A 280 3.61 -3.95 5.67
C PHE A 280 4.71 -4.64 6.49
N LEU A 281 4.43 -5.01 7.75
CA LEU A 281 5.37 -5.75 8.58
C LEU A 281 5.64 -7.17 8.06
N TYR A 282 4.65 -7.85 7.48
CA TYR A 282 4.82 -9.21 6.96
C TYR A 282 5.66 -9.23 5.67
N HIS A 283 5.27 -8.44 4.66
CA HIS A 283 5.87 -8.54 3.32
C HIS A 283 7.24 -7.88 3.19
N THR A 284 7.68 -7.12 4.19
CA THR A 284 9.01 -6.49 4.21
C THR A 284 10.07 -7.30 4.95
N VAL A 285 9.69 -8.45 5.53
CA VAL A 285 10.60 -9.32 6.27
C VAL A 285 11.22 -10.35 5.34
N LEU A 286 12.55 -10.48 5.41
CA LEU A 286 13.28 -11.47 4.62
C LEU A 286 12.99 -12.90 5.13
N PRO A 287 13.10 -13.91 4.25
CA PRO A 287 12.99 -15.32 4.60
C PRO A 287 13.82 -15.68 5.83
N GLY A 288 13.20 -16.33 6.81
CA GLY A 288 13.82 -16.65 8.09
C GLY A 288 13.63 -15.63 9.21
N PHE A 289 12.89 -14.54 8.97
CA PHE A 289 12.40 -13.61 9.99
C PHE A 289 13.47 -12.94 10.87
N LYS A 290 14.66 -12.69 10.31
CA LYS A 290 15.79 -12.05 11.03
C LYS A 290 16.00 -10.59 10.65
N GLU A 291 15.76 -10.27 9.38
CA GLU A 291 16.05 -8.99 8.75
C GLU A 291 14.84 -8.47 7.97
N THR A 292 14.85 -7.19 7.65
CA THR A 292 13.85 -6.54 6.80
C THR A 292 14.51 -5.93 5.57
N VAL A 293 13.69 -5.47 4.63
CA VAL A 293 14.13 -4.90 3.34
C VAL A 293 15.13 -3.74 3.46
N GLY A 294 15.12 -2.99 4.56
CA GLY A 294 16.17 -2.00 4.86
C GLY A 294 16.10 -0.66 4.12
N TYR A 295 14.99 -0.34 3.42
CA TYR A 295 14.79 0.98 2.80
C TYR A 295 14.62 2.10 3.84
N GLY A 296 15.16 3.28 3.53
CA GLY A 296 15.21 4.41 4.45
C GLY A 296 16.31 4.24 5.50
N ASP A 297 16.47 5.23 6.38
CA ASP A 297 17.38 5.07 7.52
C ASP A 297 16.92 3.91 8.40
N SER A 298 17.72 2.84 8.44
CA SER A 298 17.31 1.59 9.05
C SER A 298 18.44 0.98 9.87
N ASN A 299 18.09 0.06 10.77
CA ASN A 299 18.99 -1.01 11.16
C ASN A 299 18.72 -2.22 10.24
N ARG A 300 19.15 -3.43 10.63
CA ARG A 300 18.85 -4.64 9.83
C ARG A 300 17.40 -5.08 9.88
N ASN A 301 16.63 -4.62 10.86
CA ASN A 301 15.30 -5.14 11.12
C ASN A 301 14.31 -4.06 11.62
N TRP A 302 14.16 -3.90 12.92
CA TRP A 302 13.21 -2.99 13.54
C TRP A 302 13.89 -2.23 14.68
N PHE A 303 13.56 -0.95 14.89
CA PHE A 303 14.05 -0.25 16.09
C PHE A 303 13.30 -0.68 17.34
N TYR A 304 11.98 -0.87 17.27
CA TYR A 304 11.15 -1.21 18.44
C TYR A 304 10.20 -2.37 18.15
N GLY A 305 10.15 -3.38 19.02
CA GLY A 305 9.32 -4.58 18.78
C GLY A 305 9.85 -5.43 17.62
N PRO A 306 9.02 -5.84 16.64
CA PRO A 306 7.63 -5.43 16.38
C PRO A 306 6.59 -6.33 17.07
N GLU A 307 7.00 -7.26 17.94
CA GLU A 307 6.11 -8.25 18.56
C GLU A 307 4.92 -7.58 19.26
N SER A 308 5.18 -6.51 20.04
CA SER A 308 4.14 -5.72 20.72
C SER A 308 3.13 -5.10 19.74
N GLN A 309 3.60 -4.50 18.64
CA GLN A 309 2.73 -3.93 17.63
C GLN A 309 1.91 -5.00 16.91
N LEU A 310 2.49 -6.16 16.63
CA LEU A 310 1.82 -7.27 15.94
C LEU A 310 0.70 -7.89 16.79
N VAL A 311 0.95 -8.16 18.07
CA VAL A 311 -0.09 -8.69 18.97
C VAL A 311 -1.19 -7.65 19.24
N PHE A 312 -0.85 -6.36 19.27
CA PHE A 312 -1.82 -5.28 19.32
C PHE A 312 -2.72 -5.29 18.07
N LEU A 313 -2.14 -5.37 16.87
CA LEU A 313 -2.89 -5.40 15.63
C LEU A 313 -3.82 -6.61 15.59
N ASP A 314 -3.38 -7.77 16.08
CA ASP A 314 -4.25 -8.94 16.11
C ASP A 314 -5.40 -8.77 17.11
N ASN A 315 -5.11 -8.33 18.33
CA ASN A 315 -6.12 -8.18 19.39
C ASN A 315 -7.20 -7.13 19.06
N TYR A 316 -6.78 -5.97 18.55
CA TYR A 316 -7.66 -4.81 18.40
C TYR A 316 -8.10 -4.52 16.97
N VAL A 317 -7.42 -5.04 15.94
CA VAL A 317 -7.68 -4.64 14.54
C VAL A 317 -8.06 -5.81 13.64
N LEU A 318 -7.22 -6.85 13.55
CA LEU A 318 -7.36 -7.93 12.57
C LEU A 318 -8.18 -9.11 13.08
N ARG A 319 -7.93 -9.53 14.33
CA ARG A 319 -8.59 -10.66 15.00
C ARG A 319 -8.61 -11.93 14.16
N ASN A 320 -7.47 -12.26 13.55
CA ASN A 320 -7.38 -13.38 12.61
C ASN A 320 -6.20 -14.32 12.85
N GLY A 321 -5.33 -14.03 13.82
CA GLY A 321 -4.20 -14.88 14.22
C GLY A 321 -2.88 -14.57 13.51
N LEU A 322 -2.87 -13.72 12.49
CA LEU A 322 -1.67 -13.42 11.70
C LEU A 322 -0.63 -12.62 12.49
N GLY A 323 -1.09 -11.67 13.30
CA GLY A 323 -0.19 -10.84 14.12
C GLY A 323 0.50 -11.67 15.18
N ASN A 324 -0.26 -12.50 15.91
CA ASN A 324 0.28 -13.41 16.91
C ASN A 324 1.26 -14.41 16.30
N TRP A 325 0.91 -15.02 15.15
CA TRP A 325 1.80 -15.95 14.45
C TRP A 325 3.12 -15.29 14.03
N LEU A 326 3.07 -14.09 13.44
CA LEU A 326 4.28 -13.39 12.98
C LEU A 326 5.15 -12.94 14.16
N ALA A 327 4.53 -12.49 15.26
CA ALA A 327 5.25 -12.14 16.49
C ALA A 327 6.02 -13.34 17.04
N ARG A 328 5.41 -14.53 17.07
CA ARG A 328 6.09 -15.76 17.48
C ARG A 328 7.25 -16.12 16.55
N GLN A 329 7.05 -16.10 15.22
CA GLN A 329 8.12 -16.38 14.25
C GLN A 329 9.34 -15.49 14.46
N ILE A 330 9.12 -14.18 14.64
CA ILE A 330 10.20 -13.22 14.90
C ILE A 330 10.88 -13.51 16.24
N ARG A 331 10.11 -13.77 17.30
CA ARG A 331 10.62 -14.05 18.64
C ARG A 331 11.52 -15.28 18.66
N GLU A 332 11.08 -16.40 18.08
CA GLU A 332 11.84 -17.65 18.00
C GLU A 332 13.17 -17.46 17.27
N ARG A 333 13.17 -16.68 16.18
CA ARG A 333 14.38 -16.42 15.39
C ARG A 333 15.34 -15.47 16.11
N LYS A 334 14.83 -14.46 16.84
CA LYS A 334 15.66 -13.62 17.73
C LYS A 334 16.40 -14.47 18.77
N VAL A 335 15.74 -15.47 19.37
CA VAL A 335 16.39 -16.38 20.34
C VAL A 335 17.51 -17.18 19.68
N GLN A 336 17.26 -17.74 18.49
CA GLN A 336 18.27 -18.54 17.76
C GLN A 336 19.51 -17.73 17.38
N ILE A 337 19.36 -16.44 17.08
CA ILE A 337 20.45 -15.57 16.65
C ILE A 337 21.00 -14.66 17.74
N ALA A 338 20.57 -14.80 19.01
CA ALA A 338 20.93 -13.88 20.09
C ALA A 338 22.46 -13.70 20.28
N LYS A 339 23.25 -14.71 19.90
CA LYS A 339 24.73 -14.68 19.96
C LYS A 339 25.38 -13.96 18.77
N VAL A 340 24.63 -13.67 17.72
CA VAL A 340 25.10 -13.01 16.50
C VAL A 340 24.79 -11.51 16.60
N LYS A 341 25.78 -10.74 17.10
CA LYS A 341 25.64 -9.32 17.42
C LYS A 341 25.04 -8.47 16.29
N VAL A 342 25.29 -8.83 15.03
CA VAL A 342 24.87 -8.03 13.88
C VAL A 342 23.35 -7.96 13.72
N TYR A 343 22.60 -9.00 14.10
CA TYR A 343 21.13 -9.03 14.00
C TYR A 343 20.41 -8.49 15.25
N ASN A 344 21.15 -8.21 16.31
CA ASN A 344 20.57 -7.78 17.58
C ASN A 344 20.12 -6.32 17.47
N GLN A 345 18.90 -6.05 17.93
CA GLN A 345 18.46 -4.69 18.21
C GLN A 345 19.41 -4.02 19.22
N ALA A 346 19.47 -2.70 19.23
CA ALA A 346 20.29 -1.99 20.21
C ALA A 346 19.83 -2.34 21.65
N ALA A 347 20.77 -2.49 22.58
CA ALA A 347 20.46 -2.80 23.98
C ALA A 347 19.54 -1.74 24.62
N SER A 348 19.59 -0.50 24.14
CA SER A 348 18.71 0.60 24.52
C SER A 348 17.24 0.37 24.14
N GLN A 349 16.95 -0.50 23.16
CA GLN A 349 15.64 -0.64 22.52
C GLN A 349 14.94 -1.97 22.83
N GLN A 350 15.69 -3.06 22.97
CA GLN A 350 15.19 -4.44 23.11
C GLN A 350 14.10 -4.64 24.19
N ARG A 351 14.19 -3.87 25.30
CA ARG A 351 13.32 -4.03 26.47
C ARG A 351 12.13 -3.07 26.50
N SER A 352 12.12 -2.05 25.62
CA SER A 352 11.18 -0.92 25.68
C SER A 352 9.71 -1.32 25.59
N MET A 353 9.40 -2.43 24.90
CA MET A 353 8.03 -2.83 24.55
C MET A 353 7.59 -4.15 25.19
N LEU A 354 8.37 -4.73 26.12
CA LEU A 354 8.01 -6.01 26.75
C LEU A 354 6.71 -5.93 27.56
N HIS A 355 6.50 -4.81 28.27
CA HIS A 355 5.29 -4.59 29.06
C HIS A 355 4.04 -4.48 28.17
N THR A 356 4.11 -3.75 27.05
CA THR A 356 2.99 -3.65 26.10
C THR A 356 2.79 -4.93 25.31
N GLU A 357 3.85 -5.68 24.97
CA GLU A 357 3.71 -7.00 24.35
C GLU A 357 2.89 -7.93 25.24
N PHE A 358 3.19 -7.98 26.55
CA PHE A 358 2.43 -8.77 27.50
C PHE A 358 0.98 -8.28 27.63
N LEU A 359 0.78 -6.98 27.80
CA LEU A 359 -0.54 -6.41 28.08
C LEU A 359 -1.49 -6.46 26.88
N LEU A 360 -0.96 -6.41 25.66
CA LEU A 360 -1.75 -6.33 24.43
C LEU A 360 -1.91 -7.69 23.74
N TYR A 361 -1.16 -8.72 24.15
CA TYR A 361 -1.35 -10.08 23.67
C TYR A 361 -2.70 -10.66 24.13
N ASN A 362 -3.37 -11.32 23.20
CA ASN A 362 -4.63 -12.01 23.45
C ASN A 362 -4.49 -13.48 23.03
N PRO A 363 -4.43 -14.41 24.00
CA PRO A 363 -4.25 -15.83 23.73
C PRO A 363 -5.50 -16.52 23.16
N ASP A 364 -6.67 -15.88 23.27
CA ASP A 364 -7.93 -16.42 22.73
C ASP A 364 -7.96 -16.35 21.19
N ILE A 365 -7.08 -15.54 20.59
CA ILE A 365 -6.92 -15.45 19.14
C ILE A 365 -5.88 -16.49 18.71
N GLN A 366 -6.38 -17.61 18.19
CA GLN A 366 -5.55 -18.68 17.67
C GLN A 366 -4.61 -18.18 16.58
N GLU A 367 -3.32 -18.48 16.73
CA GLU A 367 -2.31 -18.13 15.73
C GLU A 367 -2.60 -18.76 14.37
N ARG A 368 -2.47 -17.96 13.31
CA ARG A 368 -2.74 -18.39 11.95
C ARG A 368 -1.82 -17.71 10.95
N ALA A 369 -1.00 -18.51 10.28
CA ALA A 369 -0.23 -18.05 9.14
C ALA A 369 -1.13 -17.71 7.95
N LEU A 370 -0.60 -16.96 6.97
CA LEU A 370 -1.24 -16.90 5.66
C LEU A 370 -1.34 -18.31 5.06
N PRO A 371 -2.38 -18.62 4.26
CA PRO A 371 -2.47 -19.90 3.55
C PRO A 371 -1.17 -20.18 2.79
N ASN A 372 -0.63 -21.39 2.80
CA ASN A 372 0.65 -21.73 2.16
C ASN A 372 1.77 -20.71 2.49
N PRO A 373 2.25 -20.65 3.75
CA PRO A 373 3.21 -19.63 4.20
C PRO A 373 4.61 -19.79 3.57
N SER A 374 4.91 -20.93 2.96
CA SER A 374 6.14 -21.19 2.21
C SER A 374 6.04 -20.85 0.71
N LEU A 375 4.86 -20.41 0.22
CA LEU A 375 4.69 -19.98 -1.17
C LEU A 375 5.11 -18.50 -1.30
N PRO A 376 6.14 -18.16 -2.10
CA PRO A 376 6.52 -16.77 -2.33
C PRO A 376 5.38 -16.00 -3.00
N ARG A 377 5.16 -14.77 -2.53
CA ARG A 377 4.13 -13.86 -3.05
C ARG A 377 4.74 -12.53 -3.41
N LEU A 378 4.25 -11.97 -4.52
CA LEU A 378 4.47 -10.58 -4.88
C LEU A 378 3.51 -9.69 -4.07
N HIS A 379 4.01 -8.58 -3.53
CA HIS A 379 3.22 -7.55 -2.86
C HIS A 379 3.66 -6.16 -3.34
N VAL A 380 2.69 -5.29 -3.61
CA VAL A 380 2.90 -3.93 -4.10
C VAL A 380 2.41 -2.92 -3.07
N PHE A 381 3.33 -2.12 -2.55
CA PHE A 381 3.06 -0.93 -1.75
C PHE A 381 2.91 0.27 -2.69
N SER A 382 1.70 0.45 -3.22
CA SER A 382 1.37 1.44 -4.26
C SER A 382 1.49 2.91 -3.82
N ASP A 383 1.46 3.17 -2.51
CA ASP A 383 1.74 4.48 -1.93
C ASP A 383 3.24 4.68 -1.73
N TRP A 384 3.90 3.72 -1.05
CA TRP A 384 5.34 3.81 -0.75
C TRP A 384 6.22 3.78 -2.01
N GLY A 385 5.73 3.14 -3.07
CA GLY A 385 6.49 2.89 -4.30
C GLY A 385 7.47 1.73 -4.15
N VAL A 386 7.09 0.69 -3.41
CA VAL A 386 7.92 -0.49 -3.16
C VAL A 386 7.19 -1.77 -3.59
N VAL A 387 7.92 -2.67 -4.24
CA VAL A 387 7.48 -4.03 -4.56
C VAL A 387 8.35 -4.99 -3.77
N THR A 388 7.74 -6.07 -3.27
CA THR A 388 8.46 -7.19 -2.63
C THR A 388 7.95 -8.50 -3.21
N TYR A 389 8.83 -9.50 -3.27
CA TYR A 389 8.53 -10.88 -3.62
C TYR A 389 9.18 -11.79 -2.58
N GLY A 390 8.43 -12.75 -2.05
CA GLY A 390 8.95 -13.71 -1.06
C GLY A 390 9.14 -13.14 0.35
N GLY A 391 8.47 -12.03 0.68
CA GLY A 391 8.44 -11.50 2.04
C GLY A 391 7.63 -12.37 3.00
N GLY A 392 8.12 -12.53 4.23
CA GLY A 392 7.45 -13.29 5.30
C GLY A 392 7.40 -14.80 5.07
N LEU A 393 8.30 -15.35 4.26
CA LEU A 393 8.32 -16.79 3.95
C LEU A 393 8.72 -17.63 5.16
N ASP A 394 7.88 -18.62 5.49
CA ASP A 394 8.22 -19.64 6.47
C ASP A 394 9.16 -20.68 5.87
N ILE A 395 10.36 -20.76 6.46
CA ILE A 395 11.45 -21.65 6.06
C ILE A 395 11.61 -22.85 7.01
N SER A 396 10.67 -23.06 7.94
CA SER A 396 10.69 -24.19 8.87
C SER A 396 10.77 -25.53 8.10
N PRO A 397 11.60 -26.48 8.55
CA PRO A 397 11.79 -27.74 7.84
C PRO A 397 10.53 -28.62 7.99
N GLY A 398 9.65 -28.57 6.99
CA GLY A 398 8.59 -29.56 6.77
C GLY A 398 9.04 -30.61 5.75
N ASP A 399 8.65 -31.86 6.00
CA ASP A 399 9.14 -33.10 5.40
C ASP A 399 9.28 -33.12 3.86
N ASN A 400 10.32 -33.84 3.41
CA ASN A 400 10.53 -34.41 2.06
C ASN A 400 11.23 -33.62 0.96
N LEU A 401 12.33 -32.87 1.19
CA LEU A 401 13.03 -32.23 0.06
C LEU A 401 14.55 -32.37 0.10
N ALA A 402 15.03 -33.36 -0.66
CA ALA A 402 16.39 -33.86 -0.81
C ALA A 402 17.44 -32.89 -1.41
N SER A 403 17.34 -31.59 -1.18
CA SER A 403 18.42 -30.65 -1.49
C SER A 403 18.37 -29.42 -0.58
N PRO A 404 19.46 -29.07 0.14
CA PRO A 404 19.51 -27.88 1.00
C PRO A 404 19.39 -26.55 0.24
N TRP A 405 19.43 -26.58 -1.10
CA TRP A 405 19.64 -25.40 -1.97
C TRP A 405 18.57 -25.26 -3.06
N GLY A 406 17.50 -26.07 -3.01
CA GLY A 406 16.60 -26.29 -4.14
C GLY A 406 15.20 -25.68 -4.07
N LYS A 407 14.85 -24.80 -3.13
CA LYS A 407 13.45 -24.31 -3.03
C LYS A 407 13.27 -22.82 -2.72
N LYS A 408 12.39 -22.20 -3.52
CA LYS A 408 11.48 -21.04 -3.36
C LYS A 408 11.59 -20.17 -2.09
N ARG A 409 12.81 -19.83 -1.66
CA ARG A 409 13.09 -18.98 -0.49
C ARG A 409 13.66 -17.63 -0.89
N THR A 410 13.49 -17.24 -2.15
CA THR A 410 14.10 -16.01 -2.66
C THR A 410 13.30 -14.80 -2.26
N PHE A 411 14.01 -13.79 -1.77
CA PHE A 411 13.46 -12.46 -1.59
C PHE A 411 13.99 -11.51 -2.66
N LEU A 412 13.09 -10.72 -3.23
CA LEU A 412 13.41 -9.67 -4.18
C LEU A 412 12.57 -8.44 -3.85
N SER A 413 13.17 -7.27 -3.78
CA SER A 413 12.43 -6.01 -3.66
C SER A 413 12.81 -5.02 -4.75
N PHE A 414 11.98 -4.01 -5.00
CA PHE A 414 12.30 -2.90 -5.89
C PHE A 414 11.60 -1.64 -5.40
N LYS A 415 12.34 -0.52 -5.29
CA LYS A 415 11.79 0.78 -4.88
C LYS A 415 11.88 1.78 -6.01
N CYS A 416 10.76 2.40 -6.36
CA CYS A 416 10.68 3.50 -7.32
C CYS A 416 9.36 4.25 -7.12
N GLY A 417 9.41 5.42 -6.50
CA GLY A 417 8.23 6.20 -6.13
C GLY A 417 8.51 7.69 -6.06
N VAL A 418 7.68 8.39 -5.28
CA VAL A 418 7.80 9.83 -5.01
C VAL A 418 8.16 10.04 -3.53
N LEU A 419 8.80 11.18 -3.24
CA LEU A 419 9.16 11.55 -1.87
C LEU A 419 7.93 11.51 -0.94
N HIS A 420 8.05 10.89 0.23
CA HIS A 420 7.02 10.83 1.27
C HIS A 420 5.78 9.99 0.94
N GLY A 421 5.86 9.14 -0.09
CA GLY A 421 4.73 8.32 -0.54
C GLY A 421 3.67 9.12 -1.31
N ARG A 422 2.90 8.43 -2.15
CA ARG A 422 2.03 9.06 -3.15
C ARG A 422 0.95 9.95 -2.54
N ALA A 423 0.31 9.49 -1.46
CA ALA A 423 -0.77 10.19 -0.78
C ALA A 423 -0.29 11.55 -0.27
N ILE A 424 0.77 11.55 0.54
CA ILE A 424 1.22 12.77 1.20
C ILE A 424 1.93 13.70 0.22
N ASN A 425 2.70 13.15 -0.73
CA ASN A 425 3.26 13.94 -1.83
C ASN A 425 2.15 14.68 -2.61
N SER A 426 1.04 14.00 -2.91
CA SER A 426 -0.12 14.62 -3.56
C SER A 426 -0.74 15.72 -2.69
N LEU A 427 -0.91 15.50 -1.38
CA LEU A 427 -1.41 16.54 -0.45
C LEU A 427 -0.51 17.78 -0.44
N VAL A 428 0.82 17.60 -0.46
CA VAL A 428 1.79 18.70 -0.50
C VAL A 428 1.72 19.48 -1.82
N ARG A 429 1.49 18.79 -2.94
CA ARG A 429 1.42 19.40 -4.28
C ARG A 429 0.06 20.04 -4.61
N THR A 430 -1.00 19.66 -3.91
CA THR A 430 -2.37 20.13 -4.17
C THR A 430 -2.76 21.32 -3.29
N LYS A 431 -3.89 21.96 -3.61
CA LYS A 431 -4.43 23.08 -2.81
C LYS A 431 -4.99 22.55 -1.47
N ARG A 432 -5.06 23.45 -0.48
CA ARG A 432 -5.42 23.16 0.93
C ARG A 432 -6.57 22.16 1.08
N VAL A 433 -6.24 20.93 1.49
CA VAL A 433 -7.19 19.82 1.74
C VAL A 433 -7.81 19.90 3.14
N ARG A 434 -7.02 20.34 4.12
CA ARG A 434 -7.46 20.56 5.51
C ARG A 434 -7.08 21.96 5.96
N SER A 435 -7.97 22.64 6.69
CA SER A 435 -7.73 23.99 7.19
C SER A 435 -6.56 24.06 8.18
N TRP A 436 -6.33 23.01 8.96
CA TRP A 436 -5.26 22.96 9.96
C TRP A 436 -3.90 22.50 9.43
N LEU A 437 -3.84 21.96 8.21
CA LEU A 437 -2.59 21.50 7.60
C LEU A 437 -1.91 22.69 6.88
N PRO A 438 -0.63 22.97 7.16
CA PRO A 438 0.13 23.98 6.43
C PRO A 438 0.17 23.66 4.93
N GLN A 439 0.15 24.69 4.09
CA GLN A 439 0.32 24.50 2.65
C GLN A 439 1.77 24.16 2.31
N GLY A 440 1.96 23.19 1.40
CA GLY A 440 3.28 22.75 0.96
C GLY A 440 3.97 21.82 1.97
N TRP A 441 5.30 21.73 1.89
CA TRP A 441 6.09 20.75 2.63
C TRP A 441 6.23 21.03 4.14
N ARG A 442 5.93 22.25 4.61
CA ARG A 442 6.21 22.69 5.99
C ARG A 442 5.55 21.85 7.09
N GLY A 443 4.50 21.11 6.74
CA GLY A 443 3.80 20.20 7.66
C GLY A 443 4.39 18.79 7.72
N PHE A 444 5.48 18.49 7.01
CA PHE A 444 6.03 17.15 6.85
C PHE A 444 7.56 17.15 6.90
N ASN A 445 8.15 16.01 7.25
CA ASN A 445 9.60 15.84 7.30
C ASN A 445 10.01 14.41 6.84
N PRO A 446 10.25 14.19 5.54
CA PRO A 446 10.81 12.95 4.98
C PRO A 446 12.33 12.80 5.17
N GLY A 447 12.97 13.46 6.14
CA GLY A 447 14.44 13.52 6.26
C GLY A 447 15.16 12.17 6.22
N HIS A 448 14.51 11.11 6.72
CA HIS A 448 14.99 9.73 6.79
C HIS A 448 14.88 8.93 5.49
N GLU A 449 14.25 9.47 4.44
CA GLU A 449 14.28 8.84 3.11
C GLU A 449 15.66 8.97 2.46
N GLN A 450 15.91 8.09 1.48
CA GLN A 450 17.16 7.99 0.74
C GLN A 450 16.97 8.35 -0.74
N PRO A 451 18.00 8.84 -1.43
CA PRO A 451 18.04 8.97 -2.88
C PRO A 451 18.24 7.60 -3.55
N ASP A 452 17.25 6.71 -3.38
CA ASP A 452 17.33 5.27 -3.62
C ASP A 452 16.36 4.77 -4.71
N GLN A 453 15.90 5.66 -5.59
CA GLN A 453 14.90 5.32 -6.60
C GLN A 453 15.54 4.44 -7.68
N GLY A 454 14.96 3.28 -7.94
CA GLY A 454 15.55 2.21 -8.75
C GLY A 454 16.37 1.20 -7.94
N SER A 455 16.50 1.35 -6.62
CA SER A 455 17.21 0.38 -5.75
C SER A 455 16.42 -0.92 -5.56
N PHE A 456 17.14 -2.02 -5.34
CA PHE A 456 16.58 -3.35 -5.10
C PHE A 456 17.41 -4.14 -4.10
N VAL A 457 16.76 -5.07 -3.40
CA VAL A 457 17.40 -6.10 -2.56
C VAL A 457 17.17 -7.44 -3.22
N PHE A 458 18.21 -8.28 -3.28
CA PHE A 458 18.11 -9.63 -3.81
C PHE A 458 18.76 -10.62 -2.85
N ALA A 459 17.95 -11.52 -2.30
CA ALA A 459 18.40 -12.58 -1.41
C ALA A 459 18.02 -13.96 -1.98
N PRO A 460 18.79 -14.48 -2.96
CA PRO A 460 18.54 -15.80 -3.51
C PRO A 460 18.64 -16.87 -2.41
N ASN A 461 17.68 -17.78 -2.36
CA ASN A 461 17.59 -18.84 -1.34
C ASN A 461 17.53 -18.31 0.11
N GLY A 462 17.15 -17.04 0.29
CA GLY A 462 17.01 -16.40 1.60
C GLY A 462 18.32 -15.84 2.15
N VAL A 463 19.42 -15.87 1.37
CA VAL A 463 20.73 -15.33 1.76
C VAL A 463 20.92 -13.96 1.10
N PRO A 464 21.04 -12.86 1.85
CA PRO A 464 21.19 -11.51 1.30
C PRO A 464 22.44 -11.38 0.42
N PHE A 465 22.26 -11.31 -0.90
CA PHE A 465 23.35 -11.12 -1.86
C PHE A 465 23.52 -9.64 -2.19
N ILE A 466 22.47 -8.98 -2.67
CA ILE A 466 22.44 -7.52 -2.87
C ILE A 466 21.61 -6.93 -1.74
N THR A 467 22.21 -6.08 -0.92
CA THR A 467 21.61 -5.52 0.31
C THR A 467 21.45 -4.01 0.20
N GLU A 468 20.64 -3.42 1.07
CA GLU A 468 20.72 -1.99 1.36
C GLU A 468 21.92 -1.67 2.25
N THR A 469 22.25 -0.37 2.37
CA THR A 469 23.33 0.11 3.24
C THR A 469 22.86 0.53 4.63
N TYR A 470 21.54 0.56 4.85
CA TYR A 470 20.88 0.94 6.09
C TYR A 470 21.10 2.43 6.45
N TYR A 471 21.34 2.78 7.71
CA TYR A 471 21.51 4.19 8.12
C TYR A 471 22.84 4.77 7.61
N ALA A 472 22.75 5.66 6.62
CA ALA A 472 23.89 6.33 6.00
C ALA A 472 23.64 7.83 5.69
N TYR A 473 24.69 8.52 5.25
CA TYR A 473 24.54 9.80 4.55
C TYR A 473 23.68 9.63 3.29
N LYS A 474 22.95 10.68 2.92
CA LYS A 474 22.01 10.65 1.80
C LYS A 474 22.75 10.90 0.49
N TYR A 475 23.53 9.90 0.06
CA TYR A 475 24.23 9.90 -1.23
C TYR A 475 23.64 8.82 -2.13
N THR A 476 23.42 9.12 -3.41
CA THR A 476 22.82 8.16 -4.35
C THR A 476 23.69 6.91 -4.51
N PHE A 477 25.02 7.07 -4.50
CA PHE A 477 25.99 5.97 -4.63
C PHE A 477 26.06 5.04 -3.40
N LEU A 478 25.34 5.36 -2.31
CA LEU A 478 25.18 4.48 -1.15
C LEU A 478 23.89 3.65 -1.22
N ASN A 479 23.24 3.59 -2.37
CA ASN A 479 22.07 2.75 -2.63
C ASN A 479 22.33 1.97 -3.92
N ASN A 480 21.53 0.94 -4.20
CA ASN A 480 21.67 0.15 -5.42
C ASN A 480 21.13 0.91 -6.66
N ALA A 481 21.59 2.14 -6.89
CA ALA A 481 21.04 3.14 -7.80
C ALA A 481 22.07 3.61 -8.86
N LEU A 482 21.63 4.53 -9.72
CA LEU A 482 22.44 5.10 -10.81
C LEU A 482 22.86 6.55 -10.52
N VAL A 483 24.07 6.91 -10.94
CA VAL A 483 24.55 8.30 -11.04
C VAL A 483 25.00 8.59 -12.46
N PHE A 484 24.98 9.87 -12.86
CA PHE A 484 25.26 10.31 -14.23
C PHE A 484 26.28 11.44 -14.25
N GLY A 485 27.16 11.45 -15.25
CA GLY A 485 28.17 12.49 -15.39
C GLY A 485 28.61 12.70 -16.83
N PRO A 486 29.37 13.77 -17.12
CA PRO A 486 29.67 14.86 -16.18
C PRO A 486 28.43 15.73 -15.89
N SER A 487 28.36 16.28 -14.68
CA SER A 487 27.41 17.33 -14.31
C SER A 487 28.14 18.55 -13.76
N GLN A 488 27.77 19.74 -14.25
CA GLN A 488 28.24 21.02 -13.68
C GLN A 488 27.57 21.38 -12.35
N LYS A 489 26.55 20.61 -11.93
CA LYS A 489 25.78 20.82 -10.70
C LYS A 489 26.02 19.74 -9.65
N SER A 490 26.94 18.80 -9.91
CA SER A 490 27.42 17.86 -8.90
C SER A 490 27.95 18.64 -7.69
N SER A 491 27.55 18.23 -6.49
CA SER A 491 27.91 18.93 -5.26
C SER A 491 28.66 18.07 -4.23
N CYS A 492 28.59 16.74 -4.33
CA CYS A 492 29.29 15.84 -3.39
C CYS A 492 29.95 14.62 -4.02
N TYR A 493 29.82 14.39 -5.33
CA TYR A 493 30.40 13.21 -5.99
C TYR A 493 30.91 13.52 -7.41
N GLU A 494 31.69 14.59 -7.58
CA GLU A 494 32.20 15.01 -8.88
C GLU A 494 33.02 13.92 -9.59
N PRO A 495 32.88 13.77 -10.93
CA PRO A 495 32.06 14.58 -11.85
C PRO A 495 30.60 14.12 -11.96
N PHE A 496 30.15 13.16 -11.15
CA PHE A 496 28.83 12.56 -11.22
C PHE A 496 27.80 13.28 -10.34
N GLU A 497 26.56 13.29 -10.80
CA GLU A 497 25.39 13.71 -10.04
C GLU A 497 24.42 12.53 -9.91
N GLY A 498 23.89 12.32 -8.71
CA GLY A 498 22.85 11.37 -8.40
C GLY A 498 21.46 12.01 -8.41
N GLN A 499 20.59 11.53 -7.53
CA GLN A 499 19.19 11.94 -7.47
C GLN A 499 19.00 13.22 -6.66
N ILE A 500 17.96 13.96 -7.03
CA ILE A 500 17.55 15.21 -6.38
C ILE A 500 17.36 14.98 -4.87
N GLY A 501 18.01 15.81 -4.06
CA GLY A 501 17.88 15.80 -2.61
C GLY A 501 19.07 15.19 -1.87
N GLU A 502 20.07 14.66 -2.58
CA GLU A 502 21.27 14.07 -1.98
C GLU A 502 22.24 15.09 -1.34
N CYS A 503 23.40 14.58 -0.91
CA CYS A 503 24.56 15.29 -0.40
C CYS A 503 24.56 15.72 1.08
N ASN A 504 23.63 15.24 1.90
CA ASN A 504 23.50 15.67 3.30
C ASN A 504 23.19 14.51 4.26
N LYS A 505 23.19 14.78 5.57
CA LYS A 505 22.72 13.82 6.60
C LYS A 505 21.23 13.46 6.41
N TRP A 506 20.43 14.41 5.94
CA TRP A 506 19.00 14.29 5.67
C TRP A 506 18.74 14.58 4.20
N ILE A 507 17.75 13.92 3.61
CA ILE A 507 17.37 14.23 2.23
C ILE A 507 16.88 15.68 2.19
N ASN A 508 17.28 16.43 1.17
CA ASN A 508 16.90 17.84 1.07
C ASN A 508 15.44 17.99 0.59
N PHE A 509 14.50 17.76 1.50
CA PHE A 509 13.06 17.90 1.26
C PHE A 509 12.55 19.34 1.38
N ARG A 510 13.40 20.30 1.76
CA ARG A 510 12.96 21.70 1.98
C ARG A 510 12.78 22.48 0.68
N THR A 511 13.09 21.88 -0.46
CA THR A 511 12.87 22.44 -1.79
C THR A 511 11.71 21.73 -2.48
N MET A 512 10.92 22.47 -3.25
CA MET A 512 9.84 21.85 -4.06
C MET A 512 10.39 20.98 -5.21
N GLU A 513 11.69 21.05 -5.50
CA GLU A 513 12.34 20.19 -6.50
C GLU A 513 12.21 18.71 -6.11
N ALA A 514 12.55 18.36 -4.86
CA ALA A 514 12.43 16.99 -4.37
C ALA A 514 10.97 16.49 -4.31
N TRP A 515 10.02 17.36 -3.95
CA TRP A 515 8.59 17.01 -3.96
C TRP A 515 7.98 16.88 -5.36
N ARG A 516 8.60 17.51 -6.36
CA ARG A 516 8.20 17.44 -7.77
C ARG A 516 8.95 16.36 -8.54
N ALA A 517 10.00 15.77 -7.96
CA ALA A 517 10.69 14.64 -8.54
C ALA A 517 9.69 13.49 -8.73
N GLU A 518 9.67 12.92 -9.93
CA GLU A 518 8.74 11.86 -10.29
C GLU A 518 9.50 10.56 -10.51
N GLY A 519 9.09 9.53 -9.77
CA GLY A 519 9.45 8.14 -9.99
C GLY A 519 8.21 7.27 -9.79
N ASP A 520 8.12 6.14 -10.49
CA ASP A 520 6.99 5.23 -10.31
C ASP A 520 7.36 3.78 -10.65
N VAL A 521 6.75 2.84 -9.95
CA VAL A 521 6.73 1.43 -10.33
C VAL A 521 5.79 1.29 -11.52
N ILE A 522 6.33 0.90 -12.65
CA ILE A 522 5.58 0.77 -13.92
C ILE A 522 4.85 -0.56 -13.98
N SER A 523 5.50 -1.65 -13.54
CA SER A 523 4.92 -2.99 -13.54
C SER A 523 5.54 -3.85 -12.45
N ALA A 524 4.73 -4.75 -11.91
CA ALA A 524 5.14 -5.81 -11.01
C ALA A 524 4.22 -7.01 -11.26
N SER A 525 4.77 -8.16 -11.64
CA SER A 525 4.00 -9.40 -11.86
C SER A 525 4.91 -10.62 -11.71
N SER A 526 4.32 -11.78 -11.40
CA SER A 526 5.05 -13.03 -11.19
C SER A 526 4.28 -14.23 -11.75
N GLU A 527 4.99 -15.22 -12.30
CA GLU A 527 4.43 -16.49 -12.79
C GLU A 527 5.50 -17.59 -12.72
N ASP A 528 5.16 -18.80 -12.27
CA ASP A 528 6.06 -19.96 -12.24
C ASP A 528 7.46 -19.68 -11.67
N ASP A 529 7.50 -18.97 -10.54
CA ASP A 529 8.70 -18.48 -9.84
C ASP A 529 9.53 -17.44 -10.59
N MET A 530 9.11 -17.01 -11.78
CA MET A 530 9.67 -15.85 -12.46
C MET A 530 8.97 -14.58 -12.01
N VAL A 531 9.73 -13.49 -11.95
CA VAL A 531 9.22 -12.18 -11.51
C VAL A 531 9.70 -11.11 -12.47
N PHE A 532 8.79 -10.21 -12.85
CA PHE A 532 9.09 -8.99 -13.59
C PHE A 532 8.72 -7.78 -12.74
N MET A 533 9.68 -6.90 -12.49
CA MET A 533 9.46 -5.59 -11.89
C MET A 533 10.12 -4.51 -12.74
N SER A 534 9.51 -3.34 -12.87
CA SER A 534 10.15 -2.22 -13.54
C SER A 534 9.76 -0.85 -13.00
N GLY A 535 10.64 0.13 -13.16
CA GLY A 535 10.43 1.50 -12.71
C GLY A 535 11.03 2.53 -13.66
N GLU A 536 10.40 3.71 -13.69
CA GLU A 536 10.88 4.90 -14.39
C GLU A 536 11.25 5.96 -13.36
N MET A 537 12.48 6.47 -13.42
CA MET A 537 13.01 7.42 -12.43
C MET A 537 13.76 8.60 -13.05
N SER A 538 13.60 8.89 -14.35
CA SER A 538 14.22 10.10 -14.95
C SER A 538 13.84 11.40 -14.24
N GLY A 539 12.64 11.50 -13.67
CA GLY A 539 12.18 12.66 -12.92
C GLY A 539 12.91 12.90 -11.59
N TRP A 540 13.71 11.96 -11.12
CA TRP A 540 14.59 12.12 -9.96
C TRP A 540 15.97 12.69 -10.29
N TYR A 541 16.27 12.89 -11.57
CA TYR A 541 17.50 13.50 -12.03
C TYR A 541 17.22 14.89 -12.61
N ARG A 542 18.19 15.79 -12.49
CA ARG A 542 18.10 17.14 -13.05
C ARG A 542 17.95 17.12 -14.56
N GLN A 543 17.14 18.04 -15.09
CA GLN A 543 16.85 18.12 -16.53
C GLN A 543 18.10 18.46 -17.36
N GLU A 544 19.08 19.12 -16.75
CA GLU A 544 20.36 19.52 -17.33
C GLU A 544 21.21 18.31 -17.79
N LEU A 545 21.05 17.15 -17.15
CA LEU A 545 21.67 15.90 -17.59
C LEU A 545 21.12 15.42 -18.95
N GLY A 546 19.95 15.90 -19.35
CA GLY A 546 19.31 15.58 -20.63
C GLY A 546 18.78 14.15 -20.71
N LEU A 547 18.37 13.57 -19.58
CA LEU A 547 17.78 12.23 -19.48
C LEU A 547 16.28 12.30 -19.78
N LEU A 548 15.82 11.58 -20.79
CA LEU A 548 14.41 11.48 -21.18
C LEU A 548 13.72 10.26 -20.56
N SER A 549 14.48 9.20 -20.30
CA SER A 549 14.02 8.01 -19.57
C SER A 549 15.21 7.38 -18.87
N VAL A 550 14.98 6.98 -17.62
CA VAL A 550 15.88 6.14 -16.83
C VAL A 550 14.99 4.99 -16.37
N TYR A 551 14.95 3.93 -17.16
CA TYR A 551 14.02 2.81 -16.98
C TYR A 551 14.78 1.54 -16.60
N ARG A 552 14.53 1.04 -15.39
CA ARG A 552 15.14 -0.19 -14.88
C ARG A 552 14.13 -1.32 -14.88
N SER A 553 14.55 -2.48 -15.39
CA SER A 553 13.75 -3.71 -15.43
C SER A 553 14.47 -4.85 -14.73
N LEU A 554 13.81 -5.49 -13.77
CA LEU A 554 14.26 -6.67 -13.04
C LEU A 554 13.48 -7.88 -13.54
N ILE A 555 14.20 -8.89 -14.00
CA ILE A 555 13.65 -10.17 -14.49
C ILE A 555 14.31 -11.30 -13.71
N MET A 556 13.61 -11.83 -12.72
CA MET A 556 14.05 -13.04 -12.04
C MET A 556 13.74 -14.23 -12.95
N LEU A 557 14.78 -14.80 -13.57
CA LEU A 557 14.68 -15.90 -14.53
C LEU A 557 14.38 -17.23 -13.86
N ASN A 558 14.87 -17.37 -12.62
CA ASN A 558 14.59 -18.44 -11.68
C ASN A 558 14.95 -17.92 -10.27
N PRO A 559 14.60 -18.63 -9.18
CA PRO A 559 14.84 -18.15 -7.81
C PRO A 559 16.30 -17.75 -7.49
N SER A 560 17.30 -18.23 -8.22
CA SER A 560 18.71 -17.93 -7.97
C SER A 560 19.36 -17.09 -9.09
N SER A 561 18.60 -16.59 -10.06
CA SER A 561 19.13 -15.84 -11.21
C SER A 561 18.28 -14.61 -11.50
N LEU A 562 18.87 -13.43 -11.32
CA LEU A 562 18.23 -12.15 -11.58
C LEU A 562 18.95 -11.41 -12.71
N LEU A 563 18.22 -11.11 -13.78
CA LEU A 563 18.65 -10.23 -14.86
C LEU A 563 18.10 -8.82 -14.60
N VAL A 564 18.99 -7.83 -14.50
CA VAL A 564 18.63 -6.42 -14.40
C VAL A 564 19.03 -5.73 -15.70
N VAL A 565 18.12 -4.97 -16.30
CA VAL A 565 18.36 -4.22 -17.54
C VAL A 565 18.03 -2.76 -17.30
N ASP A 566 19.05 -1.91 -17.42
CA ASP A 566 18.90 -0.46 -17.42
C ASP A 566 18.79 0.04 -18.85
N HIS A 567 17.74 0.81 -19.14
CA HIS A 567 17.51 1.51 -20.39
C HIS A 567 17.56 3.02 -20.15
N ILE A 568 18.55 3.68 -20.74
CA ILE A 568 18.71 5.12 -20.67
C ILE A 568 18.40 5.73 -22.03
N GLU A 569 17.42 6.62 -22.09
CA GLU A 569 17.15 7.46 -23.25
C GLU A 569 17.64 8.88 -22.97
N ARG A 570 18.50 9.40 -23.84
CA ARG A 570 19.05 10.75 -23.76
C ARG A 570 18.51 11.64 -24.86
N LYS A 571 18.42 12.93 -24.55
CA LYS A 571 18.30 13.97 -25.55
C LYS A 571 19.61 14.05 -26.35
N ILE A 572 19.50 14.11 -27.67
CA ILE A 572 20.67 14.29 -28.54
C ILE A 572 21.39 15.60 -28.14
N GLY A 573 22.70 15.51 -27.91
CA GLY A 573 23.52 16.63 -27.41
C GLY A 573 23.53 16.82 -25.89
N SER A 574 22.97 15.88 -25.11
CA SER A 574 23.06 15.83 -23.64
C SER A 574 24.53 15.82 -23.15
N GLN A 575 24.81 16.55 -22.07
CA GLN A 575 26.15 16.62 -21.47
C GLN A 575 26.58 15.31 -20.79
N ALA A 576 25.65 14.58 -20.17
CA ALA A 576 25.95 13.36 -19.44
C ALA A 576 26.43 12.26 -20.40
N SER A 577 27.72 11.94 -20.41
CA SER A 577 28.34 10.97 -21.31
C SER A 577 28.61 9.61 -20.66
N VAL A 578 28.43 9.48 -19.36
CA VAL A 578 28.72 8.27 -18.59
C VAL A 578 27.68 8.09 -17.48
N MET A 579 27.36 6.84 -17.17
CA MET A 579 26.60 6.46 -15.98
C MET A 579 27.42 5.50 -15.11
N SER A 580 27.14 5.47 -13.82
CA SER A 580 27.70 4.48 -12.90
C SER A 580 26.59 3.84 -12.07
N ALA A 581 26.62 2.50 -11.98
CA ALA A 581 25.68 1.69 -11.22
C ALA A 581 26.36 1.10 -9.99
N PHE A 582 25.69 1.18 -8.85
CA PHE A 582 26.19 0.67 -7.57
C PHE A 582 25.39 -0.56 -7.13
N PHE A 583 26.08 -1.56 -6.59
CA PHE A 583 25.47 -2.76 -6.00
C PHE A 583 26.18 -3.10 -4.70
N HIS A 584 25.43 -3.18 -3.60
CA HIS A 584 25.97 -3.26 -2.25
C HIS A 584 25.82 -4.65 -1.64
N ASN A 585 26.79 -4.99 -0.79
CA ASN A 585 26.66 -6.00 0.24
C ASN A 585 27.30 -5.44 1.52
N VAL A 586 26.50 -5.38 2.59
CA VAL A 586 26.92 -4.76 3.85
C VAL A 586 27.99 -5.56 4.59
N ASP A 587 28.05 -6.89 4.39
CA ASP A 587 28.89 -7.82 5.15
C ASP A 587 30.13 -8.29 4.40
N HIS A 588 30.02 -8.44 3.08
CA HIS A 588 31.01 -9.15 2.28
C HIS A 588 31.49 -8.29 1.09
N PRO A 589 32.81 -8.15 0.88
CA PRO A 589 33.35 -7.39 -0.23
C PRO A 589 33.23 -8.13 -1.57
N PHE A 590 33.02 -7.38 -2.65
CA PHE A 590 33.10 -7.91 -4.00
C PHE A 590 34.57 -8.02 -4.44
N ILE A 591 34.89 -9.07 -5.20
CA ILE A 591 36.19 -9.26 -5.85
C ILE A 591 35.98 -9.18 -7.35
N VAL A 592 36.57 -8.17 -8.00
CA VAL A 592 36.43 -7.94 -9.44
C VAL A 592 37.47 -8.75 -10.21
N ASN A 593 37.02 -9.57 -11.16
CA ASN A 593 37.86 -10.31 -12.09
C ASN A 593 37.72 -9.70 -13.48
N ALA A 594 38.64 -8.79 -13.83
CA ALA A 594 38.62 -8.03 -15.08
C ALA A 594 39.75 -8.45 -16.06
N ASN A 595 40.07 -9.74 -16.13
CA ASN A 595 41.17 -10.22 -16.97
C ASN A 595 40.80 -10.14 -18.47
N MET A 596 41.71 -9.67 -19.34
CA MET A 596 41.39 -9.33 -20.75
C MET A 596 40.90 -10.51 -21.61
N SER A 597 41.19 -11.75 -21.21
CA SER A 597 40.81 -12.98 -21.92
C SER A 597 39.49 -13.60 -21.45
N THR A 598 38.89 -13.13 -20.36
CA THR A 598 37.69 -13.69 -19.74
C THR A 598 36.58 -12.66 -19.60
N THR A 599 35.33 -13.10 -19.59
CA THR A 599 34.19 -12.22 -19.31
C THR A 599 34.34 -11.49 -17.97
N PRO A 600 34.25 -10.15 -17.95
CA PRO A 600 34.36 -9.40 -16.69
C PRO A 600 33.19 -9.74 -15.76
N HIS A 601 33.53 -10.01 -14.51
CA HIS A 601 32.56 -10.36 -13.48
C HIS A 601 33.10 -10.01 -12.09
N ALA A 602 32.20 -9.99 -11.11
CA ALA A 602 32.54 -9.85 -9.70
C ALA A 602 32.02 -11.06 -8.92
N ILE A 603 32.76 -11.44 -7.87
CA ILE A 603 32.40 -12.54 -6.97
C ILE A 603 32.25 -12.00 -5.56
N VAL A 604 31.24 -12.50 -4.83
CA VAL A 604 31.16 -12.33 -3.38
C VAL A 604 30.98 -13.71 -2.74
N SER A 605 31.75 -13.97 -1.67
CA SER A 605 31.69 -15.22 -0.92
C SER A 605 30.88 -15.01 0.34
N ILE A 606 29.70 -15.63 0.40
CA ILE A 606 28.77 -15.54 1.53
C ILE A 606 28.64 -16.92 2.12
N GLU A 607 29.00 -17.10 3.39
CA GLU A 607 29.01 -18.41 4.06
C GLU A 607 29.81 -19.50 3.29
N GLY A 608 30.88 -19.10 2.59
CA GLY A 608 31.70 -20.01 1.77
C GLY A 608 31.12 -20.32 0.38
N LEU A 609 29.96 -19.75 0.04
CA LEU A 609 29.31 -19.94 -1.25
C LEU A 609 29.51 -18.73 -2.16
N LEU A 610 29.85 -19.02 -3.42
CA LEU A 610 30.18 -17.99 -4.40
C LEU A 610 28.93 -17.51 -5.13
N ASN A 611 28.61 -16.23 -4.95
CA ASN A 611 27.64 -15.50 -5.75
C ASN A 611 28.38 -14.67 -6.79
N ARG A 612 27.79 -14.49 -7.98
CA ARG A 612 28.47 -13.84 -9.11
C ARG A 612 27.61 -12.74 -9.73
N VAL A 613 28.26 -11.66 -10.17
CA VAL A 613 27.65 -10.59 -10.96
C VAL A 613 28.39 -10.47 -12.28
N TYR A 614 27.67 -10.60 -13.38
CA TYR A 614 28.17 -10.32 -14.72
C TYR A 614 27.52 -9.06 -15.27
N TRP A 615 28.19 -8.33 -16.16
CA TRP A 615 27.62 -7.15 -16.80
C TRP A 615 28.02 -7.03 -18.26
N SER A 616 27.20 -6.32 -19.04
CA SER A 616 27.52 -6.00 -20.44
C SER A 616 26.80 -4.73 -20.88
N ASN A 617 27.52 -3.87 -21.60
CA ASN A 617 26.95 -2.73 -22.33
C ASN A 617 26.45 -3.25 -23.68
N LEU A 618 25.15 -3.24 -23.88
CA LEU A 618 24.50 -4.00 -24.92
C LEU A 618 24.45 -3.22 -26.24
N GLY A 619 24.81 -3.89 -27.34
CA GLY A 619 24.73 -3.33 -28.70
C GLY A 619 25.85 -2.32 -29.02
N THR A 620 26.95 -2.36 -28.27
CA THR A 620 28.14 -1.52 -28.49
C THR A 620 29.39 -2.28 -28.05
N ASP A 621 30.53 -1.97 -28.66
CA ASP A 621 31.83 -2.54 -28.29
C ASP A 621 32.47 -1.81 -27.08
N GLN A 622 31.87 -0.70 -26.64
CA GLN A 622 32.34 0.06 -25.49
C GLN A 622 32.11 -0.70 -24.18
N LYS A 623 33.19 -1.17 -23.57
CA LYS A 623 33.18 -1.91 -22.31
C LYS A 623 32.86 -1.01 -21.11
N SER A 624 32.12 -1.54 -20.15
CA SER A 624 31.98 -0.94 -18.82
C SER A 624 33.20 -1.24 -17.96
N PHE A 625 33.63 -0.25 -17.18
CA PHE A 625 34.69 -0.40 -16.18
C PHE A 625 34.06 -0.70 -14.82
N ALA A 626 34.61 -1.67 -14.10
CA ALA A 626 34.12 -2.01 -12.77
C ALA A 626 35.23 -1.94 -11.71
N ASN A 627 34.86 -1.48 -10.52
CA ASN A 627 35.72 -1.50 -9.35
C ASN A 627 34.91 -1.93 -8.11
N SER A 628 35.60 -2.48 -7.11
CA SER A 628 35.01 -2.82 -5.82
C SER A 628 35.70 -2.02 -4.72
N THR A 629 34.90 -1.36 -3.89
CA THR A 629 35.40 -0.50 -2.80
C THR A 629 34.55 -0.70 -1.55
N SER A 630 35.12 -0.35 -0.39
CA SER A 630 34.37 -0.24 0.86
C SER A 630 34.15 1.21 1.22
N TYR A 631 32.99 1.55 1.75
CA TYR A 631 32.73 2.83 2.39
C TYR A 631 32.53 2.63 3.88
N SER A 632 33.11 3.51 4.69
CA SER A 632 32.90 3.56 6.13
C SER A 632 32.72 4.99 6.57
N SER A 633 31.79 5.22 7.51
CA SER A 633 31.62 6.52 8.13
C SER A 633 31.66 6.41 9.65
N SER A 634 32.24 7.42 10.30
CA SER A 634 32.09 7.58 11.75
C SER A 634 30.66 7.93 12.14
N PHE A 635 29.86 8.49 11.21
CA PHE A 635 28.44 8.72 11.39
C PHE A 635 27.70 7.37 11.53
N HIS A 636 27.16 7.08 12.71
CA HIS A 636 26.57 5.78 13.10
C HIS A 636 27.49 4.55 12.95
N SER A 637 28.80 4.75 12.78
CA SER A 637 29.81 3.68 12.66
C SER A 637 29.41 2.58 11.67
N PHE A 638 28.89 2.96 10.50
CA PHE A 638 28.47 2.02 9.46
C PHE A 638 29.59 1.72 8.47
N ARG A 639 29.54 0.51 7.88
CA ARG A 639 30.39 0.07 6.78
C ARG A 639 29.54 -0.64 5.73
N THR A 640 29.88 -0.46 4.46
CA THR A 640 29.31 -1.21 3.35
C THR A 640 30.37 -1.49 2.29
N HIS A 641 30.18 -2.54 1.51
CA HIS A 641 30.98 -2.84 0.34
C HIS A 641 30.13 -2.71 -0.91
N TYR A 642 30.70 -2.17 -1.98
CA TYR A 642 29.96 -2.02 -3.22
C TYR A 642 30.79 -2.32 -4.46
N LEU A 643 30.11 -2.85 -5.45
CA LEU A 643 30.55 -2.93 -6.83
C LEU A 643 30.05 -1.69 -7.56
N ASN A 644 30.98 -0.90 -8.12
CA ASN A 644 30.71 0.23 -8.99
C ASN A 644 30.98 -0.17 -10.43
N ILE A 645 29.98 -0.06 -11.31
CA ILE A 645 30.09 -0.35 -12.74
C ILE A 645 29.79 0.91 -13.56
N THR A 646 30.84 1.51 -14.10
CA THR A 646 30.80 2.72 -14.92
C THR A 646 30.68 2.37 -16.40
N THR A 647 29.64 2.88 -17.06
CA THR A 647 29.29 2.56 -18.45
C THR A 647 29.20 3.83 -19.30
N PRO A 648 29.92 3.90 -20.44
CA PRO A 648 29.74 4.97 -21.42
C PRO A 648 28.32 5.01 -21.98
N LEU A 649 27.76 6.21 -22.11
CA LEU A 649 26.43 6.43 -22.65
C LEU A 649 26.50 6.70 -24.16
N ASN A 650 25.73 5.92 -24.92
CA ASN A 650 25.54 6.14 -26.36
C ASN A 650 24.78 7.45 -26.63
N VAL A 651 24.79 7.89 -27.90
CA VAL A 651 24.17 9.16 -28.35
C VAL A 651 22.70 9.28 -27.95
N ARG A 652 21.93 8.19 -28.04
CA ARG A 652 20.49 8.19 -27.74
C ARG A 652 20.07 7.12 -26.76
N TYR A 653 20.32 5.85 -27.06
CA TYR A 653 19.92 4.73 -26.22
C TYR A 653 21.12 3.99 -25.68
N THR A 654 21.22 3.91 -24.36
CA THR A 654 22.16 3.02 -23.68
C THR A 654 21.37 1.92 -23.01
N ARG A 655 21.85 0.68 -23.13
CA ARG A 655 21.22 -0.49 -22.52
C ARG A 655 22.31 -1.29 -21.83
N THR A 656 22.19 -1.49 -20.53
CA THR A 656 23.18 -2.26 -19.77
C THR A 656 22.46 -3.38 -19.06
N ALA A 657 22.99 -4.60 -19.19
CA ALA A 657 22.49 -5.76 -18.49
C ALA A 657 23.45 -6.17 -17.37
N TYR A 658 22.87 -6.56 -16.24
CA TYR A 658 23.55 -7.12 -15.08
C TYR A 658 22.90 -8.46 -14.75
N LEU A 659 23.68 -9.53 -14.63
CA LEU A 659 23.20 -10.86 -14.31
C LEU A 659 23.76 -11.29 -12.96
N PHE A 660 22.86 -11.36 -11.97
CA PHE A 660 23.14 -11.77 -10.59
C PHE A 660 22.82 -13.25 -10.44
N LEU A 661 23.82 -14.05 -10.08
CA LEU A 661 23.69 -15.48 -9.87
C LEU A 661 23.99 -15.85 -8.41
N GLY A 662 23.04 -16.56 -7.81
CA GLY A 662 23.23 -17.27 -6.56
C GLY A 662 24.18 -18.47 -6.70
N PRO A 663 24.48 -19.16 -5.60
CA PRO A 663 25.44 -20.27 -5.59
C PRO A 663 25.03 -21.41 -6.53
N GLY A 664 26.03 -22.11 -7.08
CA GLY A 664 25.82 -23.29 -7.92
C GLY A 664 25.29 -23.01 -9.34
N HIS A 665 25.13 -21.75 -9.73
CA HIS A 665 24.66 -21.37 -11.07
C HIS A 665 25.83 -20.93 -11.96
N LYS A 666 25.75 -21.29 -13.25
CA LYS A 666 26.70 -20.94 -14.30
C LYS A 666 26.03 -20.16 -15.43
N VAL A 667 26.78 -19.25 -16.02
CA VAL A 667 26.39 -18.57 -17.27
C VAL A 667 27.00 -19.34 -18.43
N ASP A 668 26.16 -19.86 -19.32
CA ASP A 668 26.62 -20.47 -20.57
C ASP A 668 26.67 -19.42 -21.70
N GLN A 669 25.78 -18.42 -21.65
CA GLN A 669 25.77 -17.28 -22.57
C GLN A 669 25.34 -16.01 -21.83
N LEU A 670 26.15 -14.96 -21.89
CA LEU A 670 25.79 -13.64 -21.37
C LEU A 670 24.60 -13.02 -22.11
N PRO A 671 23.90 -12.05 -21.50
CA PRO A 671 22.90 -11.26 -22.19
C PRO A 671 23.47 -10.61 -23.46
N GLN A 672 22.85 -10.89 -24.60
CA GLN A 672 23.19 -10.33 -25.91
C GLN A 672 21.92 -9.77 -26.57
N ILE A 673 22.05 -8.67 -27.31
CA ILE A 673 20.93 -8.14 -28.09
C ILE A 673 20.67 -9.06 -29.27
N VAL A 674 19.44 -9.57 -29.35
CA VAL A 674 18.91 -10.23 -30.54
C VAL A 674 18.35 -9.16 -31.48
N THR A 675 17.51 -8.25 -30.96
CA THR A 675 17.00 -7.10 -31.71
C THR A 675 16.87 -5.86 -30.81
N GLY A 676 17.30 -4.71 -31.33
CA GLY A 676 17.10 -3.41 -30.69
C GLY A 676 16.18 -2.53 -31.52
N HIS A 677 15.09 -2.05 -30.91
CA HIS A 677 14.12 -1.16 -31.57
C HIS A 677 13.91 0.12 -30.74
N ASP A 678 13.38 1.18 -31.37
CA ASP A 678 12.86 2.38 -30.69
C ASP A 678 11.76 2.10 -29.65
N HIS A 679 11.14 0.91 -29.68
CA HIS A 679 9.98 0.54 -28.86
C HIS A 679 10.35 -0.44 -27.75
N GLY A 680 11.52 -1.09 -27.86
CA GLY A 680 11.95 -2.12 -26.92
C GLY A 680 13.25 -2.81 -27.30
N VAL A 681 13.63 -3.80 -26.50
CA VAL A 681 14.82 -4.62 -26.69
C VAL A 681 14.50 -6.10 -26.51
N LYS A 682 15.03 -6.96 -27.39
CA LYS A 682 15.02 -8.41 -27.23
C LYS A 682 16.42 -8.90 -26.90
N LEU A 683 16.56 -9.64 -25.82
CA LEU A 683 17.80 -10.19 -25.29
C LEU A 683 17.76 -11.72 -25.30
N SER A 684 18.90 -12.36 -25.57
CA SER A 684 19.11 -13.78 -25.34
C SER A 684 20.10 -13.95 -24.20
N VAL A 685 19.82 -14.86 -23.26
CA VAL A 685 20.71 -15.24 -22.16
C VAL A 685 20.55 -16.72 -21.87
N THR A 686 21.65 -17.43 -21.60
CA THR A 686 21.61 -18.85 -21.25
C THR A 686 22.23 -19.06 -19.88
N VAL A 687 21.43 -19.58 -18.94
CA VAL A 687 21.84 -19.88 -17.55
C VAL A 687 21.54 -21.34 -17.27
N ASN A 688 22.53 -22.08 -16.77
CA ASN A 688 22.41 -23.52 -16.46
C ASN A 688 21.83 -24.36 -17.63
N GLY A 689 22.22 -24.06 -18.87
CA GLY A 689 21.74 -24.73 -20.08
C GLY A 689 20.31 -24.35 -20.51
N VAL A 690 19.63 -23.47 -19.78
CA VAL A 690 18.29 -22.96 -20.14
C VAL A 690 18.44 -21.62 -20.85
N GLY A 691 18.02 -21.57 -22.12
CA GLY A 691 17.99 -20.35 -22.93
C GLY A 691 16.72 -19.54 -22.69
N TYR A 692 16.88 -18.25 -22.42
CA TYR A 692 15.80 -17.29 -22.21
C TYR A 692 15.86 -16.19 -23.25
N ASN A 693 14.76 -15.98 -23.98
CA ASN A 693 14.59 -14.82 -24.86
C ASN A 693 13.69 -13.80 -24.18
N VAL A 694 14.24 -12.66 -23.77
CA VAL A 694 13.56 -11.62 -22.99
C VAL A 694 13.31 -10.39 -23.86
N SER A 695 12.05 -10.09 -24.15
CA SER A 695 11.62 -8.87 -24.86
C SER A 695 11.04 -7.86 -23.88
N ILE A 696 11.63 -6.66 -23.79
CA ILE A 696 11.22 -5.59 -22.86
C ILE A 696 10.74 -4.38 -23.66
N ALA A 697 9.52 -3.91 -23.43
CA ALA A 697 9.04 -2.66 -24.01
C ALA A 697 9.61 -1.45 -23.26
N THR A 698 10.42 -0.63 -23.95
CA THR A 698 11.09 0.54 -23.35
C THR A 698 10.24 1.81 -23.46
N LYS A 699 9.32 1.88 -24.43
CA LYS A 699 8.30 2.94 -24.51
C LYS A 699 7.11 2.58 -23.61
N HIS A 700 7.38 2.50 -22.30
CA HIS A 700 6.43 1.98 -21.31
C HIS A 700 5.13 2.77 -21.22
N ASN A 701 5.10 4.05 -21.57
CA ASN A 701 3.91 4.91 -21.54
C ASN A 701 3.18 5.01 -22.88
N GLU A 702 3.62 4.26 -23.91
CA GLU A 702 3.03 4.28 -25.25
C GLU A 702 2.38 2.92 -25.56
N PRO A 703 1.12 2.68 -25.15
CA PRO A 703 0.49 1.36 -25.27
C PRO A 703 0.52 0.81 -26.71
N TYR A 704 0.24 1.61 -27.74
CA TYR A 704 0.33 1.15 -29.13
C TYR A 704 1.75 0.66 -29.50
N SER A 705 2.79 1.33 -28.99
CA SER A 705 4.18 0.91 -29.20
C SER A 705 4.48 -0.41 -28.48
N ARG A 706 3.88 -0.64 -27.29
CA ARG A 706 3.98 -1.92 -26.57
C ARG A 706 3.33 -3.06 -27.34
N TYR A 707 2.09 -2.89 -27.82
CA TYR A 707 1.41 -3.89 -28.65
C TYR A 707 2.21 -4.21 -29.92
N LYS A 708 2.73 -3.19 -30.60
CA LYS A 708 3.54 -3.38 -31.82
C LYS A 708 4.83 -4.16 -31.55
N PHE A 709 5.42 -4.05 -30.36
CA PHE A 709 6.70 -4.66 -30.04
C PHE A 709 6.56 -6.04 -29.38
N LEU A 710 5.57 -6.22 -28.50
CA LEU A 710 5.38 -7.43 -27.71
C LEU A 710 4.27 -8.35 -28.21
N ASP A 711 3.41 -7.84 -29.10
CA ASP A 711 2.16 -8.46 -29.58
C ASP A 711 1.00 -8.48 -28.55
N PHE A 712 1.18 -7.79 -27.42
CA PHE A 712 0.16 -7.59 -26.38
C PHE A 712 0.41 -6.30 -25.58
N GLY A 713 -0.53 -5.93 -24.71
CA GLY A 713 -0.52 -4.65 -23.99
C GLY A 713 0.43 -4.52 -22.80
N GLY A 714 1.16 -5.58 -22.44
CA GLY A 714 2.05 -5.63 -21.26
C GLY A 714 3.42 -4.99 -21.45
N TYR A 715 4.40 -5.44 -20.67
CA TYR A 715 5.71 -4.79 -20.56
C TYR A 715 6.91 -5.69 -20.84
N CYS A 716 6.78 -7.00 -20.62
CA CYS A 716 7.85 -7.96 -20.86
C CYS A 716 7.30 -9.31 -21.36
N LYS A 717 8.00 -9.93 -22.31
CA LYS A 717 7.74 -11.28 -22.84
C LYS A 717 8.99 -12.12 -22.64
N VAL A 718 8.87 -13.30 -22.01
CA VAL A 718 9.97 -14.25 -21.84
C VAL A 718 9.62 -15.55 -22.55
N GLU A 719 10.46 -15.98 -23.47
CA GLU A 719 10.30 -17.25 -24.21
C GLU A 719 11.37 -18.25 -23.75
N ILE A 720 10.95 -19.45 -23.34
CA ILE A 720 11.78 -20.55 -22.85
C ILE A 720 11.39 -21.80 -23.64
N GLY A 721 12.15 -22.11 -24.70
CA GLY A 721 11.77 -23.17 -25.64
C GLY A 721 10.42 -22.87 -26.30
N LYS A 722 9.39 -23.68 -26.00
CA LYS A 722 8.01 -23.48 -26.49
C LYS A 722 7.12 -22.68 -25.53
N LYS A 723 7.58 -22.40 -24.31
CA LYS A 723 6.80 -21.70 -23.28
C LYS A 723 7.00 -20.20 -23.40
N THR A 724 5.91 -19.44 -23.47
CA THR A 724 5.92 -17.97 -23.50
C THR A 724 5.23 -17.43 -22.26
N LEU A 725 5.93 -16.59 -21.50
CA LEU A 725 5.42 -15.88 -20.33
C LEU A 725 5.24 -14.40 -20.69
N ARG A 726 4.08 -13.83 -20.36
CA ARG A 726 3.70 -12.44 -20.65
C ARG A 726 3.50 -11.68 -19.34
N PHE A 727 4.34 -10.69 -19.07
CA PHE A 727 4.28 -9.88 -17.85
C PHE A 727 3.56 -8.54 -18.08
N GLY A 728 2.75 -8.15 -17.10
CA GLY A 728 1.95 -6.92 -17.09
C GLY A 728 0.44 -7.13 -17.30
N LEU A 729 0.02 -8.22 -17.93
CA LEU A 729 -1.36 -8.72 -17.86
C LEU A 729 -1.24 -10.04 -17.10
N ASP A 730 -1.96 -10.26 -16.00
CA ASP A 730 -1.75 -11.49 -15.20
C ASP A 730 -1.69 -12.71 -16.10
N VAL A 731 -0.66 -13.50 -15.88
CA VAL A 731 0.05 -14.23 -16.93
C VAL A 731 -0.85 -15.33 -17.49
N MET A 732 -1.05 -15.33 -18.80
CA MET A 732 -1.68 -16.46 -19.49
C MET A 732 -0.64 -17.55 -19.71
N SER A 733 -0.78 -18.69 -19.04
CA SER A 733 -0.17 -19.94 -19.48
C SER A 733 -1.08 -20.56 -20.54
N PHE A 734 -0.59 -20.69 -21.77
CA PHE A 734 -1.18 -21.62 -22.73
C PHE A 734 -0.51 -22.98 -22.51
N GLY A 735 -1.06 -23.76 -21.58
CA GLY A 735 -0.76 -25.19 -21.43
C GLY A 735 -1.99 -25.99 -21.86
N GLU A 736 -1.79 -27.05 -22.63
CA GLU A 736 -2.84 -27.94 -23.15
C GLU A 736 -3.86 -28.31 -22.06
N GLU A 737 -5.13 -27.94 -22.26
CA GLU A 737 -6.26 -28.45 -21.47
C GLU A 737 -6.24 -29.98 -21.58
N LYS A 738 -5.93 -30.66 -20.46
CA LYS A 738 -6.31 -32.07 -20.32
C LYS A 738 -7.82 -32.12 -20.18
N ASP A 739 -8.46 -32.74 -21.16
CA ASP A 739 -9.87 -33.10 -21.16
C ASP A 739 -10.29 -33.72 -19.83
N LEU A 740 -11.04 -32.95 -19.03
CA LEU A 740 -11.80 -33.46 -17.89
C LEU A 740 -13.05 -34.14 -18.44
N ILE A 741 -12.95 -35.45 -18.64
CA ILE A 741 -14.08 -36.34 -18.90
C ILE A 741 -14.95 -36.34 -17.64
N LEU A 742 -16.07 -35.61 -17.68
CA LEU A 742 -17.17 -35.76 -16.73
C LEU A 742 -18.05 -36.93 -17.20
N SER A 743 -18.14 -37.96 -16.37
CA SER A 743 -19.09 -39.06 -16.49
C SER A 743 -20.53 -38.57 -16.33
N PRO A 744 -21.50 -39.05 -17.14
CA PRO A 744 -22.89 -38.65 -17.03
C PRO A 744 -23.62 -39.54 -16.02
N ASN A 745 -24.34 -38.95 -15.06
CA ASN A 745 -25.48 -39.59 -14.43
C ASN A 745 -26.56 -38.54 -14.10
N GLU A 746 -27.70 -38.73 -14.77
CA GLU A 746 -29.09 -38.55 -14.33
C GLU A 746 -29.64 -37.16 -13.93
N GLY A 747 -30.46 -36.61 -14.85
CA GLY A 747 -31.86 -36.27 -14.55
C GLY A 747 -32.20 -34.81 -14.22
N CYS A 748 -32.58 -34.01 -15.23
CA CYS A 748 -33.88 -33.30 -15.28
C CYS A 748 -34.00 -32.37 -16.52
N ASP A 749 -35.14 -32.48 -17.20
CA ASP A 749 -35.54 -31.86 -18.46
C ASP A 749 -35.73 -30.33 -18.37
N PHE A 750 -35.08 -29.58 -19.27
CA PHE A 750 -35.65 -28.35 -19.86
C PHE A 750 -35.24 -28.22 -21.33
N LYS A 751 -36.24 -28.19 -22.22
CA LYS A 751 -36.10 -28.14 -23.68
C LYS A 751 -35.50 -26.81 -24.14
N ILE A 752 -34.32 -26.87 -24.77
CA ILE A 752 -33.73 -25.78 -25.57
C ILE A 752 -34.04 -26.04 -27.06
N PRO A 753 -34.52 -25.05 -27.85
CA PRO A 753 -34.73 -25.23 -29.28
C PRO A 753 -33.42 -25.50 -30.03
N THR A 754 -33.41 -26.61 -30.77
CA THR A 754 -32.37 -27.06 -31.70
C THR A 754 -32.11 -26.06 -32.83
N MET A 755 -30.94 -25.41 -32.84
CA MET A 755 -30.24 -24.89 -34.03
C MET A 755 -28.81 -24.44 -33.63
N LEU A 756 -27.94 -25.37 -33.22
CA LEU A 756 -26.50 -25.13 -33.02
C LEU A 756 -25.75 -26.47 -33.03
N ARG A 757 -25.79 -27.18 -34.16
CA ARG A 757 -24.90 -28.31 -34.45
C ARG A 757 -24.46 -28.19 -35.91
N ASN A 758 -23.40 -27.43 -36.13
CA ASN A 758 -22.44 -27.58 -37.25
C ASN A 758 -21.50 -26.37 -37.33
N SER A 759 -20.41 -26.39 -36.57
CA SER A 759 -19.11 -25.76 -36.92
C SER A 759 -18.05 -26.02 -35.84
N ARG A 760 -17.75 -27.29 -35.55
CA ARG A 760 -16.46 -27.66 -34.94
C ARG A 760 -15.59 -28.25 -36.03
N ALA A 761 -14.81 -27.40 -36.69
CA ALA A 761 -13.66 -27.78 -37.48
C ALA A 761 -12.49 -26.93 -37.00
N GLY A 762 -11.41 -27.62 -36.60
CA GLY A 762 -10.28 -27.07 -35.88
C GLY A 762 -9.63 -25.86 -36.56
N ARG A 763 -9.45 -24.80 -35.78
CA ARG A 763 -8.38 -23.83 -36.00
C ARG A 763 -7.25 -24.17 -35.05
N VAL A 764 -6.14 -24.62 -35.63
CA VAL A 764 -4.81 -24.49 -35.05
C VAL A 764 -4.68 -23.04 -34.57
N LEU A 765 -4.59 -22.82 -33.26
CA LEU A 765 -4.43 -21.49 -32.67
C LEU A 765 -2.99 -21.01 -32.91
N SER A 766 -2.77 -20.39 -34.07
CA SER A 766 -1.65 -19.46 -34.23
C SER A 766 -1.79 -18.35 -33.18
N GLU A 767 -0.73 -17.99 -32.48
CA GLU A 767 -0.71 -16.86 -31.53
C GLU A 767 -1.41 -15.63 -32.15
N SER A 768 -2.63 -15.32 -31.71
CA SER A 768 -3.39 -14.20 -32.25
C SER A 768 -2.80 -12.90 -31.74
N VAL A 769 -2.29 -12.05 -32.64
CA VAL A 769 -1.86 -10.68 -32.32
C VAL A 769 -3.02 -9.92 -31.66
N GLU A 770 -2.82 -9.42 -30.44
CA GLU A 770 -3.86 -8.66 -29.74
C GLU A 770 -3.96 -7.24 -30.29
N THR A 771 -5.19 -6.77 -30.53
CA THR A 771 -5.43 -5.40 -30.99
C THR A 771 -5.59 -4.42 -29.82
N PRO A 772 -5.00 -3.21 -29.89
CA PRO A 772 -5.13 -2.20 -28.84
C PRO A 772 -6.61 -1.81 -28.57
N PRO A 773 -7.07 -1.78 -27.31
CA PRO A 773 -8.49 -1.67 -27.02
C PRO A 773 -9.05 -0.26 -27.25
N PHE A 774 -10.37 -0.22 -27.40
CA PHE A 774 -11.21 0.96 -27.34
C PHE A 774 -12.22 0.73 -26.21
N VAL A 775 -11.98 1.37 -25.07
CA VAL A 775 -12.76 1.11 -23.86
C VAL A 775 -14.00 1.99 -23.86
N LEU A 776 -15.15 1.37 -23.67
CA LEU A 776 -16.45 2.02 -23.50
C LEU A 776 -17.00 1.62 -22.15
N PHE A 777 -17.64 2.54 -21.44
CA PHE A 777 -18.36 2.15 -20.24
C PHE A 777 -19.55 3.02 -19.93
N THR A 778 -20.55 2.41 -19.33
CA THR A 778 -21.82 3.04 -18.97
C THR A 778 -22.40 2.37 -17.73
N SER A 779 -23.44 2.97 -17.17
CA SER A 779 -24.26 2.43 -16.10
C SER A 779 -25.59 3.17 -16.08
N LEU A 780 -26.57 2.62 -15.36
CA LEU A 780 -27.67 3.46 -14.85
C LEU A 780 -27.09 4.62 -14.02
N PRO A 781 -27.77 5.78 -13.96
CA PRO A 781 -27.37 6.84 -13.04
C PRO A 781 -27.46 6.33 -11.59
N LEU A 782 -26.52 6.73 -10.72
CA LEU A 782 -26.31 6.21 -9.35
C LEU A 782 -25.90 4.73 -9.23
N ALA A 783 -25.71 4.01 -10.34
CA ALA A 783 -25.12 2.66 -10.32
C ALA A 783 -23.58 2.68 -10.31
N GLY A 784 -22.96 3.80 -10.69
CA GLY A 784 -21.61 4.15 -10.27
C GLY A 784 -20.47 3.91 -11.26
N SER A 785 -20.72 3.94 -12.57
CA SER A 785 -19.66 3.95 -13.60
C SER A 785 -18.65 5.11 -13.45
N GLU A 786 -19.00 6.15 -12.69
CA GLU A 786 -18.11 7.24 -12.28
C GLU A 786 -16.80 6.74 -11.66
N ILE A 787 -16.86 5.66 -10.88
CA ILE A 787 -15.70 5.14 -10.15
C ILE A 787 -14.58 4.69 -11.09
N LEU A 788 -14.94 4.18 -12.28
CA LEU A 788 -13.97 3.73 -13.30
C LEU A 788 -13.12 4.88 -13.85
N ARG A 789 -13.54 6.14 -13.67
CA ARG A 789 -12.71 7.30 -13.97
C ARG A 789 -11.37 7.24 -13.23
N HIS A 790 -11.31 6.67 -12.03
CA HIS A 790 -10.07 6.59 -11.26
C HIS A 790 -9.05 5.59 -11.84
N LEU A 791 -9.53 4.62 -12.62
CA LEU A 791 -8.70 3.69 -13.38
C LEU A 791 -8.16 4.32 -14.67
N PHE A 792 -9.02 5.04 -15.40
CA PHE A 792 -8.69 5.53 -16.76
C PHE A 792 -8.19 6.97 -16.82
N LYS A 793 -8.62 7.86 -15.92
CA LYS A 793 -8.17 9.26 -15.88
C LYS A 793 -6.80 9.36 -15.21
N ASN A 794 -5.96 10.27 -15.73
CA ASN A 794 -4.57 10.45 -15.29
C ASN A 794 -3.73 9.15 -15.42
N SER A 795 -4.09 8.31 -16.38
CA SER A 795 -3.29 7.15 -16.78
C SER A 795 -2.35 7.54 -17.92
N SER A 796 -1.17 6.93 -17.98
CA SER A 796 -0.31 6.96 -19.16
C SER A 796 -0.89 6.12 -20.31
N ASN A 797 -1.66 5.08 -19.98
CA ASN A 797 -2.23 4.16 -20.95
C ASN A 797 -3.49 4.71 -21.63
N PHE A 798 -4.22 5.62 -20.98
CA PHE A 798 -5.55 6.04 -21.44
C PHE A 798 -5.73 7.56 -21.49
N PHE A 799 -6.50 8.03 -22.46
CA PHE A 799 -7.14 9.34 -22.38
C PHE A 799 -8.65 9.15 -22.14
N TYR A 800 -9.16 9.83 -21.12
CA TYR A 800 -10.55 9.73 -20.69
C TYR A 800 -11.41 10.79 -21.40
N VAL A 801 -12.54 10.36 -21.96
CA VAL A 801 -13.56 11.21 -22.60
C VAL A 801 -14.92 10.89 -22.01
N GLU A 802 -15.77 11.89 -21.86
CA GLU A 802 -17.15 11.73 -21.37
C GLU A 802 -18.12 12.29 -22.41
N VAL A 803 -19.10 11.48 -22.81
CA VAL A 803 -20.12 11.81 -23.82
C VAL A 803 -21.48 11.93 -23.14
N GLY A 804 -22.26 12.95 -23.49
CA GLY A 804 -23.60 13.19 -22.94
C GLY A 804 -23.64 14.13 -21.72
N ARG A 805 -22.56 14.86 -21.45
CA ARG A 805 -22.44 15.81 -20.32
C ARG A 805 -23.23 17.10 -20.61
N GLY A 806 -24.56 17.03 -20.59
CA GLY A 806 -25.43 18.17 -20.91
C GLY A 806 -26.92 17.87 -21.09
N ALA A 807 -27.37 16.60 -21.10
CA ALA A 807 -28.79 16.30 -21.06
C ALA A 807 -29.34 16.63 -19.66
N SER A 808 -30.19 17.65 -19.57
CA SER A 808 -30.77 18.20 -18.33
C SER A 808 -31.77 17.27 -17.63
N LYS A 809 -31.88 16.01 -18.04
CA LYS A 809 -32.87 15.04 -17.54
C LYS A 809 -32.15 13.84 -16.92
N PHE A 810 -32.13 13.77 -15.59
CA PHE A 810 -31.81 12.54 -14.88
C PHE A 810 -32.91 11.51 -15.17
N LEU A 811 -32.58 10.32 -15.68
CA LEU A 811 -33.55 9.29 -16.07
C LEU A 811 -34.64 9.77 -17.05
N ASP A 812 -34.26 10.09 -18.29
CA ASP A 812 -35.26 10.20 -19.37
C ASP A 812 -35.58 8.78 -19.88
N PRO A 813 -36.77 8.22 -19.60
CA PRO A 813 -37.11 6.87 -20.02
C PRO A 813 -37.20 6.76 -21.55
N CYS A 814 -37.55 7.86 -22.24
CA CYS A 814 -37.62 7.88 -23.69
C CYS A 814 -36.22 7.79 -24.33
N SER A 815 -35.17 8.27 -23.66
CA SER A 815 -33.79 8.03 -24.12
C SER A 815 -33.31 6.65 -23.70
N THR A 816 -33.50 6.31 -22.42
CA THR A 816 -32.94 5.12 -21.74
C THR A 816 -33.25 3.81 -22.45
N PHE A 817 -34.47 3.66 -22.97
CA PHE A 817 -34.94 2.42 -23.62
C PHE A 817 -34.88 2.45 -25.15
N HIS A 818 -34.37 3.54 -25.71
CA HIS A 818 -34.37 3.74 -27.14
C HIS A 818 -33.24 2.96 -27.82
N ARG A 819 -33.61 2.00 -28.67
CA ARG A 819 -32.71 1.14 -29.42
C ARG A 819 -31.98 1.90 -30.51
N PHE A 820 -30.99 1.26 -31.13
CA PHE A 820 -30.34 1.82 -32.30
C PHE A 820 -31.31 1.89 -33.50
N HIS A 821 -31.44 3.06 -34.11
CA HIS A 821 -32.01 3.24 -35.46
C HIS A 821 -31.12 4.20 -36.28
N LEU A 822 -31.23 4.15 -37.61
CA LEU A 822 -30.48 5.07 -38.47
C LEU A 822 -31.09 6.48 -38.43
N SER A 823 -30.35 7.44 -37.88
CA SER A 823 -30.69 8.87 -37.87
C SER A 823 -29.50 9.74 -38.27
N SER A 824 -29.76 11.04 -38.51
CA SER A 824 -28.70 12.03 -38.75
C SER A 824 -27.72 12.12 -37.57
N GLU A 825 -28.22 11.96 -36.34
CA GLU A 825 -27.41 11.89 -35.13
C GLU A 825 -26.54 10.64 -35.09
N ALA A 826 -27.09 9.46 -35.40
CA ALA A 826 -26.34 8.22 -35.49
C ALA A 826 -25.19 8.29 -36.52
N LEU A 827 -25.38 9.01 -37.64
CA LEU A 827 -24.33 9.25 -38.63
C LEU A 827 -23.21 10.16 -38.08
N ARG A 828 -23.57 11.20 -37.29
CA ARG A 828 -22.59 12.05 -36.61
C ARG A 828 -21.78 11.24 -35.59
N ASP A 829 -22.45 10.47 -34.74
CA ASP A 829 -21.79 9.60 -33.76
C ASP A 829 -20.88 8.58 -34.43
N ARG A 830 -21.33 7.96 -35.53
CA ARG A 830 -20.52 7.04 -36.33
C ARG A 830 -19.22 7.70 -36.80
N LYS A 831 -19.30 8.92 -37.32
CA LYS A 831 -18.12 9.68 -37.75
C LYS A 831 -17.22 10.02 -36.56
N TRP A 832 -17.81 10.37 -35.42
CA TRP A 832 -17.10 10.73 -34.20
C TRP A 832 -16.32 9.54 -33.61
N PHE A 833 -16.97 8.40 -33.34
CA PHE A 833 -16.32 7.20 -32.80
C PHE A 833 -15.26 6.64 -33.76
N ARG A 834 -15.55 6.62 -35.06
CA ARG A 834 -14.57 6.19 -36.08
C ARG A 834 -13.35 7.14 -36.12
N GLY A 835 -13.59 8.44 -36.03
CA GLY A 835 -12.54 9.45 -35.95
C GLY A 835 -11.69 9.25 -34.69
N LEU A 836 -12.32 9.07 -33.53
CA LEU A 836 -11.64 8.88 -32.26
C LEU A 836 -10.80 7.59 -32.24
N ALA A 837 -11.29 6.52 -32.88
CA ALA A 837 -10.56 5.26 -32.96
C ALA A 837 -9.34 5.32 -33.89
N LYS A 838 -9.42 6.09 -34.99
CA LYS A 838 -8.36 6.19 -36.00
C LYS A 838 -7.33 7.28 -35.70
N ASP A 839 -7.79 8.48 -35.39
CA ASP A 839 -6.96 9.67 -35.16
C ASP A 839 -7.66 10.59 -34.15
N PRO A 840 -7.44 10.38 -32.84
CA PRO A 840 -8.08 11.14 -31.79
C PRO A 840 -7.91 12.66 -31.92
N LYS A 841 -6.81 13.14 -32.53
CA LYS A 841 -6.50 14.57 -32.64
C LYS A 841 -7.45 15.30 -33.59
N ARG A 842 -7.97 14.61 -34.61
CA ARG A 842 -8.98 15.17 -35.53
C ARG A 842 -10.29 15.48 -34.83
N VAL A 843 -10.64 14.67 -33.84
CA VAL A 843 -11.89 14.79 -33.08
C VAL A 843 -11.71 15.64 -31.83
N LEU A 844 -10.53 15.59 -31.21
CA LEU A 844 -10.17 16.32 -30.00
C LEU A 844 -8.89 17.16 -30.24
N PRO A 845 -9.00 18.33 -30.92
CA PRO A 845 -7.83 19.16 -31.24
C PRO A 845 -7.06 19.64 -30.01
N LYS A 846 -7.74 19.76 -28.85
CA LYS A 846 -7.16 20.18 -27.56
C LYS A 846 -6.53 19.04 -26.75
N LEU A 847 -6.45 17.82 -27.29
CA LEU A 847 -5.85 16.68 -26.59
C LEU A 847 -4.35 16.94 -26.33
N PRO A 848 -3.86 16.89 -25.07
CA PRO A 848 -2.46 17.14 -24.75
C PRO A 848 -1.51 16.22 -25.52
N LYS A 849 -0.35 16.74 -25.96
CA LYS A 849 0.66 15.98 -26.73
C LYS A 849 1.04 14.65 -26.09
N LYS A 850 1.18 14.63 -24.76
CA LYS A 850 1.50 13.41 -23.99
C LYS A 850 0.46 12.28 -24.09
N LEU A 851 -0.79 12.61 -24.44
CA LEU A 851 -1.88 11.63 -24.59
C LEU A 851 -2.12 11.21 -26.04
N HIS A 852 -1.34 11.72 -27.00
CA HIS A 852 -1.51 11.43 -28.43
C HIS A 852 -1.29 9.95 -28.78
N LYS A 853 -0.59 9.20 -27.92
CA LYS A 853 -0.31 7.77 -28.07
C LYS A 853 -1.03 6.91 -27.02
N ALA A 854 -1.96 7.49 -26.26
CA ALA A 854 -2.77 6.78 -25.28
C ALA A 854 -4.02 6.15 -25.94
N LEU A 855 -4.63 5.18 -25.25
CA LEU A 855 -5.84 4.49 -25.70
C LEU A 855 -7.11 5.24 -25.30
N PRO A 856 -8.17 5.20 -26.11
CA PRO A 856 -9.44 5.83 -25.75
C PRO A 856 -10.15 5.05 -24.63
N ALA A 857 -10.56 5.78 -23.60
CA ALA A 857 -11.53 5.32 -22.60
C ALA A 857 -12.70 6.30 -22.55
N VAL A 858 -13.87 5.86 -23.02
CA VAL A 858 -15.05 6.71 -23.20
C VAL A 858 -16.15 6.31 -22.24
N ARG A 859 -16.50 7.24 -21.35
CA ARG A 859 -17.69 7.14 -20.52
C ARG A 859 -18.90 7.63 -21.31
N LEU A 860 -19.93 6.80 -21.37
CA LEU A 860 -21.21 7.09 -22.00
C LEU A 860 -22.23 7.34 -20.89
N SER A 861 -22.51 8.62 -20.61
CA SER A 861 -23.32 9.02 -19.46
C SER A 861 -24.80 8.65 -19.59
N ASP A 862 -25.30 8.46 -20.82
CA ASP A 862 -26.66 7.99 -21.07
C ASP A 862 -26.69 6.44 -21.08
N PRO A 863 -27.48 5.80 -20.21
CA PRO A 863 -27.58 4.33 -20.13
C PRO A 863 -28.07 3.67 -21.43
N ALA A 864 -28.75 4.40 -22.32
CA ALA A 864 -29.22 3.91 -23.62
C ALA A 864 -28.08 3.40 -24.51
N TRP A 865 -26.86 3.89 -24.28
CA TRP A 865 -25.68 3.43 -25.02
C TRP A 865 -25.40 1.94 -24.83
N GLY A 866 -25.80 1.34 -23.70
CA GLY A 866 -25.70 -0.10 -23.48
C GLY A 866 -26.46 -0.91 -24.53
N LEU A 867 -27.61 -0.41 -25.00
CA LEU A 867 -28.41 -1.03 -26.06
C LEU A 867 -27.79 -0.88 -27.46
N LYS A 868 -26.85 0.07 -27.61
CA LYS A 868 -26.22 0.43 -28.90
C LYS A 868 -24.85 -0.20 -29.08
N PHE A 869 -24.38 -1.02 -28.13
CA PHE A 869 -23.07 -1.68 -28.19
C PHE A 869 -22.89 -2.60 -29.40
N SER A 870 -23.93 -3.33 -29.81
CA SER A 870 -23.91 -4.13 -31.05
C SER A 870 -23.70 -3.32 -32.32
N TRP A 871 -24.18 -2.08 -32.33
CA TRP A 871 -23.91 -1.17 -33.43
C TRP A 871 -22.50 -0.58 -33.34
N LEU A 872 -22.06 -0.16 -32.15
CA LEU A 872 -20.71 0.39 -31.92
C LEU A 872 -19.61 -0.62 -32.25
N SER A 873 -19.83 -1.91 -31.99
CA SER A 873 -18.87 -2.97 -32.33
C SER A 873 -18.60 -3.04 -33.83
N LYS A 874 -19.57 -2.69 -34.70
CA LYS A 874 -19.36 -2.61 -36.16
C LYS A 874 -18.53 -1.39 -36.57
N ILE A 875 -18.29 -0.43 -35.68
CA ILE A 875 -17.55 0.81 -35.95
C ILE A 875 -16.10 0.71 -35.50
N VAL A 876 -15.88 0.30 -34.24
CA VAL A 876 -14.55 0.16 -33.64
C VAL A 876 -14.00 -1.27 -33.74
N LYS A 877 -14.82 -2.20 -34.23
CA LYS A 877 -14.48 -3.60 -34.54
C LYS A 877 -13.91 -4.37 -33.35
N GLU A 878 -12.96 -5.27 -33.59
CA GLU A 878 -12.29 -6.14 -32.62
C GLU A 878 -11.65 -5.40 -31.42
N ARG A 879 -11.46 -4.09 -31.54
CA ARG A 879 -10.93 -3.24 -30.47
C ARG A 879 -11.91 -2.97 -29.34
N MET A 880 -13.22 -3.14 -29.56
CA MET A 880 -14.23 -2.79 -28.56
C MET A 880 -14.03 -3.58 -27.26
N ARG A 881 -14.00 -2.87 -26.12
CA ARG A 881 -14.09 -3.43 -24.78
C ARG A 881 -15.10 -2.61 -23.99
N ALA A 882 -16.31 -3.12 -23.82
CA ALA A 882 -17.37 -2.42 -23.12
C ALA A 882 -17.54 -2.90 -21.68
N ILE A 883 -17.72 -1.98 -20.74
CA ILE A 883 -17.98 -2.28 -19.33
C ILE A 883 -19.35 -1.69 -18.95
N VAL A 884 -20.23 -2.53 -18.42
CA VAL A 884 -21.50 -2.09 -17.84
C VAL A 884 -21.38 -2.22 -16.33
N VAL A 885 -21.37 -1.09 -15.62
CA VAL A 885 -21.38 -1.12 -14.16
C VAL A 885 -22.83 -1.26 -13.69
N VAL A 886 -23.07 -2.28 -12.88
CA VAL A 886 -24.35 -2.59 -12.25
C VAL A 886 -24.23 -2.45 -10.74
N ARG A 887 -25.35 -2.16 -10.09
CA ARG A 887 -25.48 -2.03 -8.64
C ARG A 887 -26.65 -2.91 -8.20
N ASP A 888 -26.53 -3.51 -7.01
CA ASP A 888 -27.60 -4.30 -6.39
C ASP A 888 -28.91 -3.49 -6.42
N PRO A 889 -30.03 -4.04 -6.92
CA PRO A 889 -31.28 -3.30 -7.02
C PRO A 889 -31.76 -2.75 -5.67
N ARG A 890 -31.54 -3.46 -4.56
CA ARG A 890 -31.88 -3.00 -3.21
C ARG A 890 -31.04 -1.77 -2.85
N GLY A 891 -29.73 -1.84 -3.11
CA GLY A 891 -28.80 -0.74 -2.92
C GLY A 891 -29.11 0.47 -3.82
N TRP A 892 -29.46 0.22 -5.09
CA TRP A 892 -29.74 1.25 -6.09
C TRP A 892 -31.06 1.98 -5.82
N VAL A 893 -32.15 1.25 -5.53
CA VAL A 893 -33.45 1.83 -5.13
C VAL A 893 -33.27 2.66 -3.86
N ASN A 894 -32.57 2.13 -2.85
CA ASN A 894 -32.31 2.87 -1.62
C ASN A 894 -31.52 4.18 -1.85
N ALA A 895 -30.51 4.14 -2.72
CA ALA A 895 -29.75 5.35 -3.09
C ALA A 895 -30.63 6.42 -3.75
N TRP A 896 -31.52 6.02 -4.66
CA TRP A 896 -32.50 6.94 -5.24
C TRP A 896 -33.43 7.56 -4.20
N LEU A 897 -33.97 6.74 -3.30
CA LEU A 897 -34.85 7.22 -2.23
C LEU A 897 -34.15 8.22 -1.31
N ARG A 898 -32.85 8.06 -1.04
CA ARG A 898 -32.05 9.05 -0.31
C ARG A 898 -31.88 10.34 -1.09
N GLU A 899 -31.43 10.25 -2.34
CA GLU A 899 -31.07 11.43 -3.14
C GLU A 899 -32.30 12.30 -3.44
N ILE A 900 -33.46 11.71 -3.78
CA ILE A 900 -34.68 12.48 -4.03
C ILE A 900 -35.26 13.14 -2.77
N ARG A 901 -34.91 12.67 -1.56
CA ARG A 901 -35.29 13.34 -0.31
C ARG A 901 -34.55 14.65 -0.14
N VAL A 902 -33.30 14.75 -0.60
CA VAL A 902 -32.43 15.91 -0.40
C VAL A 902 -32.27 16.80 -1.64
N ASP A 903 -32.51 16.28 -2.85
CA ASP A 903 -32.40 17.01 -4.11
C ASP A 903 -33.76 17.11 -4.81
N ALA A 904 -34.31 18.33 -4.84
CA ALA A 904 -35.60 18.62 -5.46
C ALA A 904 -35.60 18.44 -6.98
N LYS A 905 -34.46 18.64 -7.67
CA LYS A 905 -34.36 18.44 -9.11
C LYS A 905 -34.44 16.97 -9.45
N LEU A 906 -33.70 16.12 -8.72
CA LEU A 906 -33.77 14.66 -8.89
C LEU A 906 -35.18 14.14 -8.61
N ARG A 907 -35.85 14.63 -7.55
CA ARG A 907 -37.24 14.28 -7.25
C ARG A 907 -38.18 14.60 -8.41
N THR A 908 -38.10 15.81 -8.96
CA THR A 908 -38.93 16.22 -10.10
C THR A 908 -38.64 15.36 -11.32
N SER A 909 -37.37 15.05 -11.60
CA SER A 909 -36.98 14.18 -12.71
C SER A 909 -37.56 12.77 -12.60
N VAL A 910 -37.48 12.14 -11.41
CA VAL A 910 -38.05 10.80 -11.17
C VAL A 910 -39.57 10.80 -11.34
N ARG A 911 -40.27 11.81 -10.81
CA ARG A 911 -41.73 11.95 -11.00
C ARG A 911 -42.10 12.13 -12.47
N THR A 912 -41.36 12.98 -13.18
CA THR A 912 -41.57 13.22 -14.61
C THR A 912 -41.34 11.93 -15.41
N ALA A 913 -40.33 11.13 -15.05
CA ALA A 913 -40.06 9.85 -15.68
C ALA A 913 -41.20 8.86 -15.46
N PHE A 914 -41.71 8.74 -14.23
CA PHE A 914 -42.87 7.92 -13.91
C PHE A 914 -44.10 8.32 -14.72
N ASP A 915 -44.44 9.61 -14.73
CA ASP A 915 -45.58 10.13 -15.50
C ASP A 915 -45.41 9.90 -17.00
N THR A 916 -44.19 10.06 -17.51
CA THR A 916 -43.87 9.84 -18.94
C THR A 916 -44.07 8.38 -19.33
N ILE A 917 -43.65 7.43 -18.49
CA ILE A 917 -43.86 6.00 -18.72
C ILE A 917 -45.35 5.66 -18.61
N LYS A 918 -46.03 6.13 -17.56
CA LYS A 918 -47.44 5.79 -17.33
C LYS A 918 -48.36 6.34 -18.43
N ALA A 919 -48.10 7.56 -18.91
CA ALA A 919 -48.93 8.25 -19.92
C ALA A 919 -48.39 8.19 -21.37
N LEU A 920 -47.29 7.48 -21.63
CA LEU A 920 -46.64 7.33 -22.94
C LEU A 920 -46.35 8.67 -23.64
N ARG A 921 -45.71 9.62 -22.95
CA ARG A 921 -45.45 10.98 -23.47
C ARG A 921 -44.14 11.10 -24.27
N CYS A 922 -43.60 9.99 -24.79
CA CYS A 922 -42.42 10.04 -25.65
C CYS A 922 -42.77 10.68 -27.00
N ALA A 923 -41.90 11.56 -27.50
CA ALA A 923 -42.14 12.25 -28.78
C ALA A 923 -42.09 11.33 -30.01
N GLU A 924 -41.48 10.14 -29.86
CA GLU A 924 -41.35 9.13 -30.91
C GLU A 924 -42.64 8.31 -31.02
N THR A 925 -43.30 8.34 -32.18
CA THR A 925 -44.54 7.60 -32.43
C THR A 925 -44.30 6.13 -32.77
N ASN A 926 -43.08 5.77 -33.18
CA ASN A 926 -42.76 4.41 -33.57
C ASN A 926 -42.25 3.57 -32.38
N MET A 927 -43.15 2.79 -31.79
CA MET A 927 -42.86 1.93 -30.66
C MET A 927 -41.83 0.82 -30.95
N SER A 928 -41.56 0.49 -32.23
CA SER A 928 -40.52 -0.49 -32.57
C SER A 928 -39.09 -0.01 -32.24
N ASN A 929 -38.92 1.30 -32.03
CA ASN A 929 -37.64 1.90 -31.66
C ASN A 929 -37.30 1.74 -30.17
N PHE A 930 -38.23 1.26 -29.34
CA PHE A 930 -38.01 0.98 -27.93
C PHE A 930 -37.71 -0.49 -27.66
N ALA A 931 -37.02 -0.76 -26.55
CA ALA A 931 -36.84 -2.12 -26.06
C ALA A 931 -38.17 -2.70 -25.55
N PRO A 932 -38.50 -3.98 -25.78
CA PRO A 932 -39.76 -4.59 -25.36
C PRO A 932 -39.93 -4.54 -23.84
N GLU A 933 -38.85 -4.60 -23.07
CA GLU A 933 -38.85 -4.49 -21.61
C GLU A 933 -39.45 -3.13 -21.14
N PHE A 934 -39.40 -2.09 -21.97
CA PHE A 934 -40.06 -0.81 -21.71
C PHE A 934 -41.60 -0.93 -21.71
N LEU A 935 -42.14 -1.69 -22.66
CA LEU A 935 -43.58 -1.91 -22.80
C LEU A 935 -44.11 -2.78 -21.66
N GLU A 936 -43.35 -3.82 -21.29
CA GLU A 936 -43.66 -4.70 -20.16
C GLU A 936 -43.72 -3.91 -18.84
N MET A 937 -42.70 -3.11 -18.55
CA MET A 937 -42.70 -2.21 -17.39
C MET A 937 -43.88 -1.23 -17.44
N GLN A 938 -44.16 -0.65 -18.61
CA GLN A 938 -45.27 0.29 -18.75
C GLN A 938 -46.61 -0.36 -18.39
N GLN A 939 -46.87 -1.58 -18.87
CA GLN A 939 -48.12 -2.28 -18.61
C GLN A 939 -48.32 -2.48 -17.11
N VAL A 940 -47.29 -2.95 -16.41
CA VAL A 940 -47.33 -3.15 -14.96
C VAL A 940 -47.58 -1.83 -14.20
N LEU A 941 -46.90 -0.75 -14.59
CA LEU A 941 -47.04 0.56 -13.92
C LEU A 941 -48.38 1.26 -14.21
N LYS A 942 -49.04 0.95 -15.32
CA LYS A 942 -50.40 1.42 -15.61
C LYS A 942 -51.43 0.77 -14.69
N GLU A 943 -51.26 -0.52 -14.42
CA GLU A 943 -52.14 -1.32 -13.56
C GLU A 943 -51.91 -1.02 -12.07
N HIS A 944 -50.77 -0.43 -11.71
CA HIS A 944 -50.44 -0.06 -10.34
C HIS A 944 -51.29 1.12 -9.81
N ASN A 945 -52.03 0.88 -8.72
CA ASN A 945 -52.97 1.82 -8.11
C ASN A 945 -52.83 1.92 -6.57
N ASP A 946 -51.60 2.05 -6.09
CA ASP A 946 -51.31 2.29 -4.67
C ASP A 946 -51.44 3.77 -4.31
N LYS A 947 -52.03 4.08 -3.14
CA LYS A 947 -52.14 5.44 -2.61
C LYS A 947 -50.89 5.88 -1.85
N ASN A 948 -50.00 4.94 -1.49
CA ASN A 948 -48.76 5.24 -0.81
C ASN A 948 -47.67 5.66 -1.81
N GLU A 949 -47.31 6.95 -1.78
CA GLU A 949 -46.30 7.52 -2.69
C GLU A 949 -44.94 6.84 -2.55
N LYS A 950 -44.53 6.45 -1.33
CA LYS A 950 -43.24 5.79 -1.11
C LYS A 950 -43.22 4.41 -1.77
N GLU A 951 -44.28 3.63 -1.59
CA GLU A 951 -44.42 2.29 -2.17
C GLU A 951 -44.48 2.32 -3.70
N THR A 952 -45.19 3.31 -4.25
CA THR A 952 -45.23 3.56 -5.70
C THR A 952 -43.83 3.82 -6.25
N LEU A 953 -43.01 4.62 -5.56
CA LEU A 953 -41.64 4.93 -5.98
C LEU A 953 -40.70 3.72 -5.86
N VAL A 954 -40.81 2.92 -4.80
CA VAL A 954 -40.04 1.67 -4.65
C VAL A 954 -40.36 0.72 -5.82
N HIS A 955 -41.65 0.51 -6.08
CA HIS A 955 -42.12 -0.36 -7.16
C HIS A 955 -41.66 0.13 -8.53
N PHE A 956 -41.79 1.44 -8.80
CA PHE A 956 -41.32 2.07 -10.02
C PHE A 956 -39.81 1.88 -10.25
N LEU A 957 -38.99 2.21 -9.24
CA LEU A 957 -37.54 2.12 -9.36
C LEU A 957 -37.07 0.67 -9.54
N ALA A 958 -37.72 -0.31 -8.87
CA ALA A 958 -37.42 -1.72 -9.05
C ALA A 958 -37.67 -2.19 -10.50
N TYR A 959 -38.85 -1.91 -11.06
CA TYR A 959 -39.14 -2.26 -12.46
C TYR A 959 -38.25 -1.52 -13.46
N LEU A 960 -37.86 -0.29 -13.16
CA LEU A 960 -36.97 0.48 -14.02
C LEU A 960 -35.56 -0.10 -14.06
N TRP A 961 -35.04 -0.52 -12.91
CA TRP A 961 -33.78 -1.25 -12.82
C TRP A 961 -33.86 -2.57 -13.58
N LEU A 962 -34.92 -3.35 -13.35
CA LEU A 962 -35.17 -4.64 -14.02
C LEU A 962 -35.19 -4.47 -15.53
N ALA A 963 -36.10 -3.63 -16.03
CA ALA A 963 -36.35 -3.46 -17.46
C ALA A 963 -35.10 -2.97 -18.19
N GLN A 964 -34.37 -2.00 -17.64
CA GLN A 964 -33.17 -1.48 -18.30
C GLN A 964 -32.05 -2.51 -18.32
N THR A 965 -31.80 -3.17 -17.19
CA THR A 965 -30.71 -4.15 -17.06
C THR A 965 -30.97 -5.36 -17.96
N GLN A 966 -32.21 -5.84 -17.98
CA GLN A 966 -32.66 -6.92 -18.87
C GLN A 966 -32.55 -6.53 -20.34
N ALA A 967 -32.97 -5.32 -20.72
CA ALA A 967 -32.84 -4.83 -22.09
C ALA A 967 -31.37 -4.77 -22.55
N VAL A 968 -30.44 -4.37 -21.67
CA VAL A 968 -29.00 -4.36 -21.98
C VAL A 968 -28.44 -5.79 -22.08
N LEU A 969 -28.85 -6.72 -21.22
CA LEU A 969 -28.46 -8.13 -21.31
C LEU A 969 -28.95 -8.74 -22.63
N HIS A 970 -30.22 -8.54 -22.96
CA HIS A 970 -30.86 -9.08 -24.15
C HIS A 970 -30.26 -8.50 -25.44
N ALA A 971 -30.13 -7.17 -25.54
CA ALA A 971 -29.56 -6.50 -26.72
C ALA A 971 -28.12 -6.94 -27.04
N ASN A 972 -27.42 -7.50 -26.05
CA ASN A 972 -26.03 -7.87 -26.14
C ASN A 972 -25.77 -9.38 -26.01
N ALA A 973 -26.80 -10.23 -25.96
CA ALA A 973 -26.66 -11.68 -25.77
C ALA A 973 -25.67 -12.32 -26.77
N HIS A 974 -25.67 -11.88 -28.02
CA HIS A 974 -24.76 -12.37 -29.07
C HIS A 974 -23.32 -11.84 -28.98
N LEU A 975 -23.07 -10.78 -28.21
CA LEU A 975 -21.75 -10.13 -28.02
C LEU A 975 -21.05 -10.56 -26.72
N GLN A 976 -21.70 -11.40 -25.92
CA GLN A 976 -21.17 -11.91 -24.65
C GLN A 976 -19.94 -12.81 -24.83
N MET A 977 -19.60 -13.22 -26.06
CA MET A 977 -18.31 -13.85 -26.39
C MET A 977 -17.20 -12.79 -26.58
N GLY A 978 -16.80 -12.13 -25.49
CA GLY A 978 -15.49 -11.45 -25.37
C GLY A 978 -15.43 -9.93 -25.51
N GLY A 979 -16.53 -9.24 -25.85
CA GLY A 979 -16.53 -7.79 -26.10
C GLY A 979 -17.12 -6.89 -25.00
N ILE A 980 -17.91 -7.46 -24.07
CA ILE A 980 -18.68 -6.72 -23.05
C ILE A 980 -18.53 -7.43 -21.70
N ARG A 981 -18.35 -6.67 -20.61
CA ARG A 981 -18.28 -7.18 -19.24
C ARG A 981 -19.20 -6.42 -18.30
N PHE A 982 -20.02 -7.14 -17.54
CA PHE A 982 -20.79 -6.58 -16.45
C PHE A 982 -19.95 -6.61 -15.17
N VAL A 983 -19.96 -5.52 -14.41
CA VAL A 983 -19.19 -5.39 -13.17
C VAL A 983 -20.08 -4.82 -12.09
N GLN A 984 -20.16 -5.54 -10.97
CA GLN A 984 -20.84 -5.06 -9.77
C GLN A 984 -20.00 -3.96 -9.11
N ILE A 985 -20.61 -2.83 -8.75
CA ILE A 985 -19.92 -1.80 -7.99
C ILE A 985 -19.54 -2.29 -6.59
N GLU A 986 -20.34 -3.19 -6.02
CA GLU A 986 -20.09 -3.83 -4.73
C GLU A 986 -18.74 -4.55 -4.73
N ASP A 987 -18.43 -5.31 -5.79
CA ASP A 987 -17.15 -5.98 -5.97
C ASP A 987 -15.98 -4.99 -6.13
N LEU A 988 -16.19 -3.85 -6.79
CA LEU A 988 -15.19 -2.78 -6.90
C LEU A 988 -14.92 -2.07 -5.57
N ILE A 989 -15.87 -2.08 -4.64
CA ILE A 989 -15.73 -1.46 -3.32
C ILE A 989 -15.17 -2.45 -2.29
N LEU A 990 -15.70 -3.68 -2.26
CA LEU A 990 -15.34 -4.70 -1.28
C LEU A 990 -14.06 -5.45 -1.65
N LYS A 991 -13.81 -5.66 -2.95
CA LYS A 991 -12.65 -6.39 -3.49
C LYS A 991 -11.93 -5.57 -4.57
N PRO A 992 -11.55 -4.30 -4.30
CA PRO A 992 -11.12 -3.33 -5.30
C PRO A 992 -9.95 -3.81 -6.17
N ARG A 993 -8.91 -4.40 -5.54
CA ARG A 993 -7.72 -4.93 -6.25
C ARG A 993 -8.11 -6.03 -7.23
N LYS A 994 -8.73 -7.09 -6.73
CA LYS A 994 -9.15 -8.26 -7.51
C LYS A 994 -10.03 -7.86 -8.69
N THR A 995 -11.04 -7.04 -8.44
CA THR A 995 -12.01 -6.62 -9.48
C THR A 995 -11.36 -5.71 -10.52
N ALA A 996 -10.44 -4.82 -10.12
CA ALA A 996 -9.70 -3.98 -11.05
C ALA A 996 -8.68 -4.76 -11.90
N GLU A 997 -8.01 -5.76 -11.33
CA GLU A 997 -7.13 -6.68 -12.07
C GLU A 997 -7.92 -7.46 -13.13
N GLU A 998 -9.07 -8.03 -12.75
CA GLU A 998 -9.97 -8.71 -13.69
C GLU A 998 -10.44 -7.80 -14.83
N LEU A 999 -10.77 -6.55 -14.50
CA LEU A 999 -11.11 -5.53 -15.50
C LEU A 999 -9.93 -5.22 -16.43
N SER A 1000 -8.72 -5.08 -15.88
CA SER A 1000 -7.50 -4.85 -16.66
C SER A 1000 -7.20 -5.99 -17.61
N ARG A 1001 -7.36 -7.25 -17.17
CA ARG A 1001 -7.26 -8.45 -18.04
C ARG A 1001 -8.28 -8.40 -19.17
N PHE A 1002 -9.54 -8.09 -18.86
CA PHE A 1002 -10.60 -7.95 -19.88
C PHE A 1002 -10.27 -6.85 -20.90
N VAL A 1003 -9.80 -5.70 -20.44
CA VAL A 1003 -9.41 -4.59 -21.32
C VAL A 1003 -8.15 -4.92 -22.14
N GLY A 1004 -7.28 -5.80 -21.64
CA GLY A 1004 -6.00 -6.15 -22.26
C GLY A 1004 -4.89 -5.13 -21.95
N VAL A 1005 -5.05 -4.31 -20.91
CA VAL A 1005 -4.05 -3.31 -20.50
C VAL A 1005 -3.70 -3.48 -19.02
N PRO A 1006 -2.40 -3.49 -18.67
CA PRO A 1006 -1.93 -3.68 -17.30
C PRO A 1006 -2.57 -2.76 -16.28
N PHE A 1007 -2.90 -3.32 -15.11
CA PHE A 1007 -3.28 -2.54 -13.94
C PHE A 1007 -2.02 -1.97 -13.29
N SER A 1008 -1.86 -0.64 -13.34
CA SER A 1008 -0.66 -0.02 -12.78
C SER A 1008 -0.81 0.26 -11.28
N PRO A 1009 0.28 0.19 -10.49
CA PRO A 1009 0.26 0.56 -9.07
C PRO A 1009 -0.30 1.96 -8.82
N ALA A 1010 -0.04 2.92 -9.72
CA ALA A 1010 -0.62 4.26 -9.64
C ALA A 1010 -2.15 4.29 -9.78
N ALA A 1011 -2.72 3.42 -10.64
CA ALA A 1011 -4.18 3.29 -10.78
C ALA A 1011 -4.78 2.57 -9.56
N GLU A 1012 -4.08 1.55 -9.05
CA GLU A 1012 -4.44 0.85 -7.82
C GLU A 1012 -4.53 1.82 -6.65
N HIS A 1013 -3.50 2.62 -6.40
CA HIS A 1013 -3.50 3.61 -5.34
C HIS A 1013 -4.73 4.53 -5.44
N ARG A 1014 -5.01 5.10 -6.62
CA ARG A 1014 -6.16 6.00 -6.81
C ARG A 1014 -7.49 5.31 -6.52
N LEU A 1015 -7.68 4.06 -6.96
CA LEU A 1015 -8.89 3.30 -6.68
C LEU A 1015 -9.02 3.05 -5.17
N LEU A 1016 -7.94 2.57 -4.54
CA LEU A 1016 -7.90 2.30 -3.10
C LEU A 1016 -8.18 3.55 -2.28
N THR A 1017 -7.63 4.72 -2.66
CA THR A 1017 -7.92 5.99 -1.98
C THR A 1017 -9.40 6.28 -2.01
N VAL A 1018 -10.04 6.12 -3.17
CA VAL A 1018 -11.48 6.40 -3.34
C VAL A 1018 -12.35 5.50 -2.46
N VAL A 1019 -12.04 4.20 -2.39
CA VAL A 1019 -12.88 3.23 -1.68
C VAL A 1019 -12.57 3.13 -0.18
N LYS A 1020 -11.34 3.48 0.25
CA LYS A 1020 -10.91 3.33 1.66
C LYS A 1020 -11.04 4.60 2.49
N THR A 1021 -10.93 5.80 1.90
CA THR A 1021 -10.98 7.04 2.70
C THR A 1021 -12.41 7.53 2.94
N GLU A 1022 -13.38 7.03 2.18
CA GLU A 1022 -14.78 7.46 2.21
C GLU A 1022 -14.95 8.99 2.03
N GLU A 1023 -14.04 9.64 1.30
CA GLU A 1023 -14.10 11.09 1.03
C GLU A 1023 -14.63 11.45 -0.37
N PHE A 1024 -15.03 10.46 -1.16
CA PHE A 1024 -15.42 10.64 -2.57
C PHE A 1024 -16.86 10.17 -2.80
N GLY A 1025 -17.65 10.94 -3.54
CA GLY A 1025 -19.04 10.57 -3.90
C GLY A 1025 -19.23 10.20 -5.37
N LEU A 1026 -20.37 9.58 -5.69
CA LEU A 1026 -20.76 9.21 -7.06
C LEU A 1026 -21.35 10.40 -7.83
N GLY A 1027 -20.49 11.18 -8.49
CA GLY A 1027 -20.94 12.24 -9.40
C GLY A 1027 -21.68 13.37 -8.67
N SER A 1028 -22.99 13.50 -8.89
CA SER A 1028 -23.86 14.47 -8.20
C SER A 1028 -24.46 13.94 -6.90
N SER A 1029 -24.26 12.66 -6.57
CA SER A 1029 -24.72 12.06 -5.32
C SER A 1029 -23.93 12.59 -4.13
N ARG A 1030 -24.61 12.70 -2.98
CA ARG A 1030 -24.00 12.97 -1.67
C ARG A 1030 -23.52 11.68 -0.98
N GLU A 1031 -23.86 10.52 -1.53
CA GLU A 1031 -23.43 9.22 -1.05
C GLU A 1031 -21.91 9.05 -1.25
N LEU A 1032 -21.21 8.76 -0.15
CA LEU A 1032 -19.77 8.54 -0.14
C LEU A 1032 -19.47 7.06 -0.48
N ILE A 1033 -18.52 6.85 -1.39
CA ILE A 1033 -18.06 5.53 -1.82
C ILE A 1033 -17.30 4.88 -0.66
N GLY A 1034 -17.71 3.68 -0.29
CA GLY A 1034 -17.08 2.91 0.78
C GLY A 1034 -17.90 1.70 1.19
N SER A 1035 -17.37 0.89 2.11
CA SER A 1035 -18.05 -0.33 2.58
C SER A 1035 -19.46 -0.07 3.13
N ARG A 1036 -19.68 1.10 3.75
CA ARG A 1036 -20.98 1.53 4.27
C ARG A 1036 -22.03 1.72 3.17
N MET A 1037 -21.64 2.19 1.98
CA MET A 1037 -22.53 2.33 0.82
C MET A 1037 -23.16 1.00 0.42
N VAL A 1038 -22.38 -0.10 0.48
CA VAL A 1038 -22.82 -1.43 0.03
C VAL A 1038 -23.92 -2.00 0.94
N LYS A 1039 -23.81 -1.75 2.26
CA LYS A 1039 -24.74 -2.29 3.27
C LYS A 1039 -25.85 -1.32 3.70
N ALA A 1040 -25.89 -0.10 3.16
CA ALA A 1040 -26.82 0.93 3.62
C ALA A 1040 -28.30 0.53 3.49
N TRP A 1041 -28.65 -0.31 2.50
CA TRP A 1041 -30.02 -0.77 2.30
C TRP A 1041 -30.52 -1.74 3.38
N GLU A 1042 -29.62 -2.50 4.02
CA GLU A 1042 -29.97 -3.45 5.09
C GLU A 1042 -30.60 -2.74 6.30
N GLN A 1043 -30.22 -1.48 6.54
CA GLN A 1043 -30.67 -0.70 7.70
C GLN A 1043 -31.76 0.34 7.36
N GLU A 1044 -31.85 0.74 6.10
CA GLU A 1044 -32.68 1.88 5.69
C GLU A 1044 -33.96 1.49 4.95
N LEU A 1045 -34.02 0.31 4.31
CA LEU A 1045 -35.23 -0.22 3.70
C LEU A 1045 -36.03 -1.06 4.72
N SER A 1046 -37.36 -1.06 4.62
CA SER A 1046 -38.18 -1.98 5.40
C SER A 1046 -38.12 -3.39 4.82
N ALA A 1047 -38.39 -4.41 5.64
CA ALA A 1047 -38.46 -5.80 5.17
C ALA A 1047 -39.47 -5.99 4.01
N SER A 1048 -40.58 -5.24 4.03
CA SER A 1048 -41.56 -5.21 2.93
C SER A 1048 -40.99 -4.63 1.63
N ASP A 1049 -40.22 -3.54 1.72
CA ASP A 1049 -39.59 -2.90 0.56
C ASP A 1049 -38.52 -3.84 -0.04
N ILE A 1050 -37.73 -4.49 0.81
CA ILE A 1050 -36.70 -5.47 0.40
C ILE A 1050 -37.35 -6.64 -0.33
N SER A 1051 -38.34 -7.30 0.28
CA SER A 1051 -39.03 -8.45 -0.32
C SER A 1051 -39.67 -8.10 -1.65
N ARG A 1052 -40.25 -6.90 -1.78
CA ARG A 1052 -40.85 -6.42 -3.03
C ARG A 1052 -39.81 -6.21 -4.13
N ILE A 1053 -38.66 -5.62 -3.79
CA ILE A 1053 -37.57 -5.43 -4.76
C ILE A 1053 -37.02 -6.79 -5.23
N GLU A 1054 -36.84 -7.73 -4.31
CA GLU A 1054 -36.36 -9.08 -4.62
C GLU A 1054 -37.35 -9.84 -5.51
N GLU A 1055 -38.65 -9.78 -5.22
CA GLU A 1055 -39.69 -10.39 -6.05
C GLU A 1055 -39.65 -9.87 -7.49
N ILE A 1056 -39.59 -8.55 -7.67
CA ILE A 1056 -39.56 -7.89 -8.99
C ILE A 1056 -38.27 -8.22 -9.74
N CYS A 1057 -37.12 -8.14 -9.07
CA CYS A 1057 -35.80 -8.18 -9.74
C CYS A 1057 -35.16 -9.58 -9.79
N SER A 1058 -35.74 -10.57 -9.13
CA SER A 1058 -35.16 -11.91 -8.87
C SER A 1058 -34.46 -12.53 -10.09
N GLU A 1059 -35.12 -12.65 -11.23
CA GLU A 1059 -34.55 -13.33 -12.40
C GLU A 1059 -33.26 -12.67 -12.91
N VAL A 1060 -33.21 -11.34 -12.95
CA VAL A 1060 -32.00 -10.62 -13.37
C VAL A 1060 -30.94 -10.61 -12.26
N MET A 1061 -31.36 -10.59 -11.00
CA MET A 1061 -30.44 -10.75 -9.88
C MET A 1061 -29.71 -12.10 -9.91
N LYS A 1062 -30.38 -13.19 -10.32
CA LYS A 1062 -29.76 -14.52 -10.49
C LYS A 1062 -28.68 -14.48 -11.56
N ILE A 1063 -29.00 -13.88 -12.70
CA ILE A 1063 -28.08 -13.73 -13.85
C ILE A 1063 -26.83 -12.92 -13.43
N LEU A 1064 -27.02 -11.86 -12.64
CA LEU A 1064 -25.94 -11.00 -12.17
C LEU A 1064 -25.28 -11.46 -10.88
N ARG A 1065 -25.75 -12.56 -10.25
CA ARG A 1065 -25.24 -13.15 -9.00
C ARG A 1065 -25.43 -12.28 -7.76
N TYR A 1066 -26.59 -11.65 -7.61
CA TYR A 1066 -26.97 -10.93 -6.38
C TYR A 1066 -27.73 -11.79 -5.35
N ASP A 1067 -28.08 -13.04 -5.71
CA ASP A 1067 -28.94 -13.93 -4.91
C ASP A 1067 -28.21 -15.05 -4.17
N LEU A 1068 -26.88 -15.09 -4.28
CA LEU A 1068 -26.08 -16.10 -3.60
C LEU A 1068 -25.89 -15.65 -2.14
N PRO A 1069 -26.22 -16.50 -1.14
CA PRO A 1069 -25.72 -16.26 0.20
C PRO A 1069 -24.18 -16.34 0.18
N ASP A 1070 -23.53 -15.32 0.75
CA ASP A 1070 -22.07 -15.30 0.98
C ASP A 1070 -21.61 -16.45 1.89
#